data_AF-A0A6B8KKB6-F1
#
_entry.id   AF-A0A6B8KKB6-F1
#
_cell.length_a   1.000
_cell.length_b   1.000
_cell.length_c   1.000
_cell.angle_alpha   90.00
_cell.angle_beta   90.00
_cell.angle_gamma   90.00
#
_symmetry.space_group_name_H-M   'P 1'
#
loop_
_entity.id
_entity.type
_entity.pdbx_description
1 polymer ?
#
loop_
_entity_poly.entity_id
_entity_poly.type
_entity_poly.pdbx_seq_one_letter_code
_entity_poly.pdbx_strand_id
1 'polypeptide(L)'
;MTEAAATTEPARPSAPAPKPSLQERFAALAFRQHWPREINLGRIGVWIAAPVLCWVFYTTSSGMIDIMQKESGDWVGFLGAFIGTSAILVMLTSTSWSLGSDLAGLITRRRMARERMVIKTAITALVFLFVFSISAFFSFTYYYNNIFKLSSKKIAGELQPMELATEVLLPASKEIAARYDEASAKILASASFKEYLAGLDSLSEASRGASASLRESIRKGQEAQQKVAADAARQAAAELADAQAAGRQLEDLRGRIRQLDRSVADLDAIIKLKQDEISALSTTARQEEQAAVDASKGLDGLGAACGANCLSHRAKSSEALKRAATIRDTLAGPVAERAAAFKQRDALNAQTIALAQKAEQAAVVTQRPLPKTEAAPDLQGLERDLDAAREQLRSDPSWRLVREAKPLCETILAAARNARAQPQSIASDFACEPAGGPTREALAAREEVVAARAVFDKKCSLDGELREEIGKIAAQIRESSAPDAGARGFAESKKLVDACVISARAAGLSETDVRELLKKSDDFLRGHTTERNKFELAREAFWSFTPDSTMALAVAMAQDAFVFIMKFLSEIFRRAYETREKRQFGAPIDLTDGEDEPTEIRAMKAVIRAARPVHGDMSEIDPEAATFQLLPLNARENLTALLNRLVRDEIAHVDRRGFYVVDNMTIAQIEQRLLHGLRMRWPTKSARGGLEAYPDGPQAYYVGGAPRRRRPSALERYLSPSPEGEAQSAPAERAR
;
A
#
# COMPACT_ATOMS: atom_id res chain seq x y z
N MET A 1 38.12 -59.61 27.71
CA MET A 1 37.51 -59.99 29.00
C MET A 1 36.30 -59.07 29.18
N THR A 2 35.06 -59.50 29.11
CA THR A 2 34.48 -60.83 29.25
C THR A 2 33.22 -60.97 28.38
N GLU A 3 33.08 -62.17 27.84
CA GLU A 3 31.92 -62.75 27.17
C GLU A 3 30.65 -62.82 28.03
N ALA A 4 29.59 -63.26 27.32
CA ALA A 4 28.54 -64.16 27.77
C ALA A 4 27.25 -63.49 28.26
N ALA A 5 26.06 -64.04 28.06
CA ALA A 5 25.54 -65.09 27.19
C ALA A 5 24.01 -65.01 27.33
N ALA A 6 23.29 -65.59 26.37
CA ALA A 6 21.83 -65.66 26.36
C ALA A 6 21.24 -66.41 27.56
N THR A 7 20.06 -65.99 28.03
CA THR A 7 19.04 -66.87 28.61
C THR A 7 17.64 -66.44 28.18
N THR A 8 17.10 -67.19 27.23
CA THR A 8 15.69 -67.32 26.89
C THR A 8 15.02 -68.32 27.85
N GLU A 9 13.89 -67.95 28.47
CA GLU A 9 12.79 -68.85 28.88
C GLU A 9 11.62 -68.03 29.49
N PRO A 10 10.37 -68.54 29.56
CA PRO A 10 9.52 -69.09 28.51
C PRO A 10 8.22 -68.26 28.32
N ALA A 11 7.59 -68.40 27.16
CA ALA A 11 6.27 -67.83 26.88
C ALA A 11 5.20 -68.46 27.79
N ARG A 12 4.47 -67.62 28.56
CA ARG A 12 3.19 -67.99 29.16
C ARG A 12 2.11 -68.11 28.07
N PRO A 13 1.19 -69.08 28.15
CA PRO A 13 0.12 -69.24 27.17
C PRO A 13 -0.83 -68.03 27.21
N SER A 14 -1.01 -67.40 26.05
CA SER A 14 -2.02 -66.37 25.83
C SER A 14 -3.42 -66.94 26.04
N ALA A 15 -4.20 -66.30 26.92
CA ALA A 15 -5.63 -66.55 27.07
C ALA A 15 -6.35 -66.44 25.71
N PRO A 16 -7.38 -67.26 25.43
CA PRO A 16 -8.12 -67.18 24.17
C PRO A 16 -8.81 -65.81 24.05
N ALA A 17 -8.66 -65.18 22.89
CA ALA A 17 -9.32 -63.92 22.56
C ALA A 17 -10.85 -64.03 22.75
N PRO A 18 -11.52 -62.99 23.27
CA PRO A 18 -12.97 -63.00 23.45
C PRO A 18 -13.65 -63.15 22.07
N LYS A 19 -14.67 -64.02 22.00
CA LYS A 19 -15.46 -64.21 20.80
C LYS A 19 -16.20 -62.90 20.48
N PRO A 20 -16.15 -62.42 19.22
CA PRO A 20 -16.82 -61.18 18.85
C PRO A 20 -18.32 -61.30 19.06
N SER A 21 -18.92 -60.21 19.53
CA SER A 21 -20.34 -60.17 19.87
C SER A 21 -21.21 -60.34 18.63
N LEU A 22 -22.46 -60.78 18.80
CA LEU A 22 -23.42 -60.91 17.70
C LEU A 22 -23.61 -59.58 16.94
N GLN A 23 -23.51 -58.44 17.62
CA GLN A 23 -23.56 -57.12 16.96
C GLN A 23 -22.34 -56.84 16.08
N GLU A 24 -21.12 -57.23 16.47
CA GLU A 24 -19.93 -57.10 15.61
C GLU A 24 -19.99 -58.04 14.41
N ARG A 25 -20.57 -59.24 14.59
CA ARG A 25 -20.81 -60.19 13.50
C ARG A 25 -21.89 -59.68 12.54
N PHE A 26 -22.96 -59.07 13.04
CA PHE A 26 -24.01 -58.46 12.22
C PHE A 26 -23.54 -57.17 11.55
N ALA A 27 -22.73 -56.34 12.20
CA ALA A 27 -22.11 -55.17 11.59
C ALA A 27 -21.14 -55.59 10.46
N ALA A 28 -20.30 -56.61 10.68
CA ALA A 28 -19.41 -57.15 9.66
C ALA A 28 -20.16 -57.86 8.51
N LEU A 29 -21.33 -58.46 8.78
CA LEU A 29 -22.21 -59.06 7.76
C LEU A 29 -22.99 -58.00 6.97
N ALA A 30 -23.49 -56.95 7.62
CA ALA A 30 -24.18 -55.84 6.98
C ALA A 30 -23.22 -55.01 6.11
N PHE A 31 -21.99 -54.76 6.57
CA PHE A 31 -20.93 -54.14 5.77
C PHE A 31 -20.52 -55.01 4.56
N ARG A 32 -20.61 -56.34 4.67
CA ARG A 32 -20.37 -57.27 3.55
C ARG A 32 -21.55 -57.39 2.59
N GLN A 33 -22.79 -57.25 3.07
CA GLN A 33 -23.99 -57.42 2.26
C GLN A 33 -24.34 -56.20 1.41
N HIS A 34 -23.88 -55.00 1.78
CA HIS A 34 -24.16 -53.76 1.02
C HIS A 34 -22.97 -53.29 0.17
N TRP A 35 -21.86 -54.02 0.19
CA TRP A 35 -20.74 -53.78 -0.72
C TRP A 35 -20.96 -54.60 -2.00
N PRO A 36 -21.22 -53.99 -3.16
CA PRO A 36 -21.36 -54.74 -4.39
C PRO A 36 -20.05 -55.51 -4.62
N ARG A 37 -20.20 -56.82 -4.87
CA ARG A 37 -19.09 -57.78 -5.02
C ARG A 37 -18.17 -57.52 -6.22
N GLU A 38 -18.40 -56.44 -6.96
CA GLU A 38 -17.53 -55.91 -8.00
C GLU A 38 -17.55 -54.37 -7.94
N ILE A 39 -16.83 -53.78 -6.98
CA ILE A 39 -16.41 -52.39 -7.17
C ILE A 39 -15.39 -52.39 -8.29
N ASN A 40 -15.84 -52.03 -9.49
CA ASN A 40 -14.94 -51.64 -10.56
C ASN A 40 -14.23 -50.35 -10.13
N LEU A 41 -13.07 -50.46 -9.48
CA LEU A 41 -12.21 -49.32 -9.11
C LEU A 41 -11.93 -48.43 -10.35
N GLY A 42 -11.94 -49.01 -11.55
CA GLY A 42 -11.86 -48.26 -12.80
C GLY A 42 -13.03 -47.29 -13.04
N ARG A 43 -14.27 -47.64 -12.67
CA ARG A 43 -15.43 -46.73 -12.80
C ARG A 43 -15.39 -45.61 -11.77
N ILE A 44 -15.03 -45.91 -10.52
CA ILE A 44 -14.87 -44.88 -9.47
C ILE A 44 -13.72 -43.94 -9.83
N GLY A 45 -12.61 -44.46 -10.35
CA GLY A 45 -11.49 -43.65 -10.85
C GLY A 45 -11.90 -42.70 -11.98
N VAL A 46 -12.79 -43.12 -12.89
CA VAL A 46 -13.33 -42.24 -13.96
C VAL A 46 -14.22 -41.13 -13.38
N TRP A 47 -15.07 -41.44 -12.39
CA TRP A 47 -15.93 -40.44 -11.74
C TRP A 47 -15.13 -39.39 -10.94
N ILE A 48 -14.01 -39.78 -10.32
CA ILE A 48 -13.13 -38.85 -9.60
C ILE A 48 -12.22 -38.07 -10.56
N ALA A 49 -11.78 -38.71 -11.66
CA ALA A 49 -10.93 -38.05 -12.65
C ALA A 49 -11.69 -37.03 -13.52
N ALA A 50 -13.00 -37.20 -13.73
CA ALA A 50 -13.78 -36.30 -14.59
C ALA A 50 -13.81 -34.83 -14.09
N PRO A 51 -14.07 -34.52 -12.81
CA PRO A 51 -13.97 -33.16 -12.29
C PRO A 51 -12.56 -32.57 -12.41
N VAL A 52 -11.52 -33.38 -12.18
CA VAL A 52 -10.12 -32.95 -12.31
C VAL A 52 -9.77 -32.67 -13.77
N LEU A 53 -10.27 -33.48 -14.71
CA LEU A 53 -10.09 -33.23 -16.14
C LEU A 53 -10.84 -31.99 -16.60
N CYS A 54 -12.05 -31.73 -16.10
CA CYS A 54 -12.75 -30.47 -16.36
C CYS A 54 -11.99 -29.27 -15.78
N TRP A 55 -11.40 -29.42 -14.59
CA TRP A 55 -10.55 -28.40 -13.98
C TRP A 55 -9.30 -28.15 -14.83
N VAL A 56 -8.56 -29.20 -15.23
CA VAL A 56 -7.39 -29.09 -16.12
C VAL A 56 -7.79 -28.48 -17.45
N PHE A 57 -8.90 -28.90 -18.03
CA PHE A 57 -9.43 -28.30 -19.25
C PHE A 57 -9.64 -26.80 -19.08
N TYR A 58 -10.26 -26.37 -17.99
CA TYR A 58 -10.48 -24.96 -17.70
C TYR A 58 -9.16 -24.18 -17.51
N THR A 59 -8.22 -24.69 -16.71
CA THR A 59 -6.96 -23.98 -16.43
C THR A 59 -6.05 -23.92 -17.65
N THR A 60 -5.91 -25.03 -18.38
CA THR A 60 -5.09 -25.10 -19.59
C THR A 60 -5.71 -24.28 -20.72
N SER A 61 -7.05 -24.31 -20.89
CA SER A 61 -7.72 -23.50 -21.92
C SER A 61 -7.63 -22.03 -21.60
N SER A 62 -7.89 -21.61 -20.37
CA SER A 62 -7.74 -20.22 -19.97
C SER A 62 -6.29 -19.74 -20.13
N GLY A 63 -5.30 -20.55 -19.76
CA GLY A 63 -3.89 -20.21 -19.94
C GLY A 63 -3.47 -20.09 -21.41
N MET A 64 -4.04 -20.92 -22.29
CA MET A 64 -3.76 -20.86 -23.73
C MET A 64 -4.54 -19.74 -24.44
N ILE A 65 -5.78 -19.47 -24.04
CA ILE A 65 -6.57 -18.30 -24.48
C ILE A 65 -5.81 -17.02 -24.13
N ASP A 66 -5.26 -16.93 -22.92
CA ASP A 66 -4.47 -15.78 -22.47
C ASP A 66 -3.21 -15.52 -23.32
N ILE A 67 -2.68 -16.54 -24.00
CA ILE A 67 -1.51 -16.43 -24.88
C ILE A 67 -1.93 -16.18 -26.34
N MET A 68 -2.99 -16.84 -26.80
CA MET A 68 -3.40 -16.81 -28.21
C MET A 68 -4.29 -15.62 -28.57
N GLN A 69 -5.00 -15.03 -27.59
CA GLN A 69 -5.90 -13.91 -27.83
C GLN A 69 -5.13 -12.58 -27.84
N LYS A 70 -5.05 -11.92 -29.01
CA LYS A 70 -4.43 -10.59 -29.16
C LYS A 70 -5.32 -9.44 -28.70
N GLU A 71 -6.65 -9.57 -28.83
CA GLU A 71 -7.64 -8.54 -28.47
C GLU A 71 -8.90 -9.17 -27.85
N SER A 72 -9.63 -8.42 -27.02
CA SER A 72 -10.81 -8.89 -26.26
C SER A 72 -12.00 -9.39 -27.09
N GLY A 73 -11.92 -9.34 -28.43
CA GLY A 73 -12.92 -9.84 -29.38
C GLY A 73 -12.43 -10.91 -30.38
N ASP A 74 -11.21 -11.43 -30.26
CA ASP A 74 -10.66 -12.40 -31.21
C ASP A 74 -11.21 -13.83 -30.99
N TRP A 75 -12.29 -14.13 -31.71
CA TRP A 75 -12.94 -15.45 -31.72
C TRP A 75 -12.06 -16.56 -32.29
N VAL A 76 -11.09 -16.23 -33.16
CA VAL A 76 -10.20 -17.23 -33.79
C VAL A 76 -9.18 -17.72 -32.76
N GLY A 77 -8.62 -16.81 -31.96
CA GLY A 77 -7.76 -17.15 -30.83
C GLY A 77 -8.46 -18.00 -29.78
N PHE A 78 -9.71 -17.67 -29.45
CA PHE A 78 -10.53 -18.45 -28.50
C PHE A 78 -10.82 -19.87 -29.00
N LEU A 79 -11.27 -20.01 -30.25
CA LEU A 79 -11.60 -21.31 -30.85
C LEU A 79 -10.34 -22.18 -31.04
N GLY A 80 -9.24 -21.57 -31.49
CA GLY A 80 -7.94 -22.24 -31.60
C GLY A 80 -7.42 -22.76 -30.26
N ALA A 81 -7.60 -21.97 -29.20
CA ALA A 81 -7.23 -22.38 -27.85
C ALA A 81 -8.10 -23.56 -27.37
N PHE A 82 -9.42 -23.52 -27.58
CA PHE A 82 -10.32 -24.61 -27.20
C PHE A 82 -9.98 -25.93 -27.92
N ILE A 83 -9.69 -25.87 -29.22
CA ILE A 83 -9.30 -27.04 -30.01
C ILE A 83 -7.94 -27.58 -29.53
N GLY A 84 -6.94 -26.70 -29.36
CA GLY A 84 -5.62 -27.13 -28.92
C GLY A 84 -5.63 -27.77 -27.52
N THR A 85 -6.43 -27.25 -26.59
CA THR A 85 -6.49 -27.81 -25.23
C THR A 85 -7.20 -29.14 -25.20
N SER A 86 -8.26 -29.30 -25.99
CA SER A 86 -8.91 -30.59 -26.16
C SER A 86 -7.94 -31.64 -26.71
N ALA A 87 -7.09 -31.29 -27.69
CA ALA A 87 -6.08 -32.18 -28.26
C ALA A 87 -4.99 -32.55 -27.23
N ILE A 88 -4.46 -31.57 -26.48
CA ILE A 88 -3.46 -31.80 -25.44
C ILE A 88 -4.02 -32.70 -24.33
N LEU A 89 -5.26 -32.47 -23.88
CA LEU A 89 -5.88 -33.29 -22.83
C LEU A 89 -6.21 -34.70 -23.30
N VAL A 90 -6.67 -34.88 -24.54
CA VAL A 90 -6.87 -36.22 -25.12
C VAL A 90 -5.54 -36.96 -25.25
N MET A 91 -4.47 -36.28 -25.67
CA MET A 91 -3.13 -36.87 -25.70
C MET A 91 -2.61 -37.19 -24.29
N LEU A 92 -2.80 -36.29 -23.32
CA LEU A 92 -2.32 -36.48 -21.95
C LEU A 92 -3.06 -37.61 -21.26
N THR A 93 -4.38 -37.68 -21.41
CA THR A 93 -5.20 -38.77 -20.86
C THR A 93 -4.89 -40.11 -21.51
N SER A 94 -4.78 -40.16 -22.84
CA SER A 94 -4.46 -41.42 -23.55
C SER A 94 -3.05 -41.92 -23.23
N THR A 95 -2.05 -41.03 -23.17
CA THR A 95 -0.67 -41.39 -22.79
C THR A 95 -0.55 -41.73 -21.31
N SER A 96 -1.21 -40.99 -20.41
CA SER A 96 -1.31 -41.33 -18.98
C SER A 96 -1.92 -42.71 -18.77
N TRP A 97 -2.96 -43.02 -19.55
CA TRP A 97 -3.65 -44.30 -19.48
C TRP A 97 -2.76 -45.45 -19.94
N SER A 98 -2.08 -45.30 -21.08
CA SER A 98 -1.12 -46.29 -21.57
C SER A 98 0.05 -46.46 -20.60
N LEU A 99 0.66 -45.35 -20.16
CA LEU A 99 1.83 -45.35 -19.27
C LEU A 99 1.50 -45.98 -17.91
N GLY A 100 0.38 -45.60 -17.31
CA GLY A 100 -0.07 -46.17 -16.03
C GLY A 100 -0.25 -47.69 -16.12
N SER A 101 -0.75 -48.17 -17.27
CA SER A 101 -0.97 -49.61 -17.48
C SER A 101 0.30 -50.41 -17.76
N ASP A 102 1.21 -49.82 -18.53
CA ASP A 102 2.50 -50.41 -18.87
C ASP A 102 3.44 -50.41 -17.65
N LEU A 103 3.46 -49.34 -16.85
CA LEU A 103 4.30 -49.19 -15.66
C LEU A 103 3.83 -50.09 -14.50
N ALA A 104 2.52 -50.21 -14.30
CA ALA A 104 1.96 -51.21 -13.36
C ALA A 104 2.32 -52.65 -13.77
N GLY A 105 2.42 -52.92 -15.07
CA GLY A 105 2.88 -54.21 -15.61
C GLY A 105 4.35 -54.50 -15.34
N LEU A 106 5.21 -53.50 -15.43
CA LEU A 106 6.63 -53.65 -15.14
C LEU A 106 6.91 -53.87 -13.65
N ILE A 107 6.21 -53.15 -12.77
CA ILE A 107 6.42 -53.27 -11.32
C ILE A 107 5.91 -54.61 -10.78
N THR A 108 4.82 -55.14 -11.34
CA THR A 108 4.27 -56.45 -10.95
C THR A 108 5.05 -57.61 -11.58
N ARG A 109 5.57 -57.47 -12.81
CA ARG A 109 6.40 -58.49 -13.50
C ARG A 109 7.90 -58.24 -13.35
N ARG A 110 8.36 -57.91 -12.15
CA ARG A 110 9.75 -57.50 -11.83
C ARG A 110 10.86 -58.43 -12.35
N ARG A 111 10.57 -59.68 -12.73
CA ARG A 111 11.58 -60.68 -13.12
C ARG A 111 11.53 -61.15 -14.59
N MET A 112 10.59 -60.69 -15.41
CA MET A 112 10.47 -61.09 -16.83
C MET A 112 10.17 -59.91 -17.76
N ALA A 113 10.94 -58.83 -17.66
CA ALA A 113 10.85 -57.72 -18.60
C ALA A 113 11.50 -58.11 -19.95
N ARG A 114 10.69 -58.36 -21.00
CA ARG A 114 11.20 -58.43 -22.38
C ARG A 114 11.66 -57.03 -22.80
N GLU A 115 12.82 -56.93 -23.47
CA GLU A 115 13.38 -55.67 -24.01
C GLU A 115 12.35 -54.82 -24.78
N ARG A 116 11.45 -55.46 -25.55
CA ARG A 116 10.37 -54.76 -26.28
C ARG A 116 9.38 -54.03 -25.37
N MET A 117 9.11 -54.56 -24.18
CA MET A 117 8.20 -53.92 -23.21
C MET A 117 8.88 -52.69 -22.62
N VAL A 118 10.17 -52.79 -22.27
CA VAL A 118 10.97 -51.67 -21.76
C VAL A 118 11.05 -50.53 -22.78
N ILE A 119 11.33 -50.83 -24.05
CA ILE A 119 11.40 -49.83 -25.12
C ILE A 119 10.03 -49.16 -25.32
N LYS A 120 8.93 -49.93 -25.37
CA LYS A 120 7.58 -49.37 -25.46
C LYS A 120 7.29 -48.43 -24.29
N THR A 121 7.60 -48.85 -23.07
CA THR A 121 7.38 -48.04 -21.87
C THR A 121 8.21 -46.76 -21.85
N ALA A 122 9.46 -46.82 -22.34
CA ALA A 122 10.34 -45.66 -22.43
C ALA A 122 9.84 -44.65 -23.45
N ILE A 123 9.37 -45.11 -24.62
CA ILE A 123 8.77 -44.24 -25.66
C ILE A 123 7.49 -43.60 -25.12
N THR A 124 6.60 -44.38 -24.50
CA THR A 124 5.37 -43.82 -23.91
C THR A 124 5.67 -42.85 -22.78
N ALA A 125 6.73 -43.07 -21.99
CA ALA A 125 7.16 -42.17 -20.93
C ALA A 125 7.69 -40.84 -21.49
N LEU A 126 8.46 -40.89 -22.57
CA LEU A 126 8.98 -39.70 -23.24
C LEU A 126 7.84 -38.85 -23.83
N VAL A 127 6.91 -39.48 -24.54
CA VAL A 127 5.73 -38.80 -25.10
C VAL A 127 4.85 -38.23 -23.98
N PHE A 128 4.64 -38.99 -22.90
CA PHE A 128 3.90 -38.50 -21.74
C PHE A 128 4.60 -37.28 -21.11
N LEU A 129 5.91 -37.34 -20.86
CA LEU A 129 6.67 -36.23 -20.28
C LEU A 129 6.56 -34.98 -21.17
N PHE A 130 6.69 -35.12 -22.48
CA PHE A 130 6.54 -34.01 -23.42
C PHE A 130 5.16 -33.35 -23.34
N VAL A 131 4.08 -34.15 -23.43
CA VAL A 131 2.71 -33.64 -23.37
C VAL A 131 2.38 -33.07 -21.97
N PHE A 132 2.88 -33.71 -20.92
CA PHE A 132 2.77 -33.27 -19.54
C PHE A 132 3.47 -31.91 -19.32
N SER A 133 4.67 -31.72 -19.84
CA SER A 133 5.39 -30.43 -19.76
C SER A 133 4.63 -29.31 -20.46
N ILE A 134 4.03 -29.58 -21.63
CA ILE A 134 3.23 -28.59 -22.36
C ILE A 134 1.96 -28.23 -21.56
N SER A 135 1.24 -29.23 -21.06
CA SER A 135 0.04 -29.02 -20.23
C SER A 135 0.37 -28.22 -18.97
N ALA A 136 1.42 -28.62 -18.24
CA ALA A 136 1.84 -27.98 -17.01
C ALA A 136 2.28 -26.53 -17.24
N PHE A 137 2.90 -26.22 -18.39
CA PHE A 137 3.29 -24.86 -18.75
C PHE A 137 2.08 -23.94 -19.00
N PHE A 138 1.05 -24.42 -19.69
CA PHE A 138 -0.18 -23.63 -19.92
C PHE A 138 -1.02 -23.49 -18.64
N SER A 139 -1.11 -24.54 -17.83
CA SER A 139 -1.72 -24.47 -16.50
C SER A 139 -0.96 -23.52 -15.57
N PHE A 140 0.38 -23.55 -15.59
CA PHE A 140 1.22 -22.57 -14.89
C PHE A 140 0.92 -21.14 -15.33
N THR A 141 0.78 -20.92 -16.63
CA THR A 141 0.46 -19.60 -17.19
C THR A 141 -0.86 -19.06 -16.64
N TYR A 142 -1.88 -19.92 -16.48
CA TYR A 142 -3.15 -19.55 -15.84
C TYR A 142 -2.97 -19.15 -14.37
N TYR A 143 -2.35 -20.01 -13.55
CA TYR A 143 -2.17 -19.73 -12.12
C TYR A 143 -1.30 -18.49 -11.88
N TYR A 144 -0.24 -18.34 -12.66
CA TYR A 144 0.65 -17.19 -12.60
C TYR A 144 -0.07 -15.90 -13.00
N ASN A 145 -0.80 -15.90 -14.13
CA ASN A 145 -1.48 -14.69 -14.62
C ASN A 145 -2.76 -14.31 -13.86
N ASN A 146 -3.53 -15.28 -13.33
CA ASN A 146 -4.82 -15.00 -12.69
C ASN A 146 -4.76 -14.90 -11.16
N ILE A 147 -3.82 -15.54 -10.49
CA ILE A 147 -3.76 -15.54 -9.01
C ILE A 147 -2.58 -14.71 -8.51
N PHE A 148 -1.38 -14.88 -9.07
CA PHE A 148 -0.19 -14.20 -8.58
C PHE A 148 0.08 -12.84 -9.24
N LYS A 149 -0.31 -12.66 -10.51
CA LYS A 149 -0.18 -11.38 -11.22
C LYS A 149 -1.15 -10.31 -10.74
N LEU A 150 -2.28 -10.66 -10.10
CA LEU A 150 -3.12 -9.67 -9.41
C LEU A 150 -2.39 -9.08 -8.20
N SER A 151 -1.68 -9.91 -7.44
CA SER A 151 -0.85 -9.46 -6.32
C SER A 151 0.34 -8.63 -6.80
N SER A 152 1.09 -9.11 -7.78
CA SER A 152 2.28 -8.39 -8.28
C SER A 152 1.94 -7.13 -9.09
N LYS A 153 0.83 -7.09 -9.85
CA LYS A 153 0.34 -5.84 -10.50
C LYS A 153 -0.12 -4.81 -9.49
N LYS A 154 -0.70 -5.26 -8.36
CA LYS A 154 -1.13 -4.36 -7.30
C LYS A 154 0.08 -3.76 -6.57
N ILE A 155 1.06 -4.60 -6.20
CA ILE A 155 2.32 -4.15 -5.59
C ILE A 155 3.12 -3.26 -6.55
N ALA A 156 3.24 -3.64 -7.82
CA ALA A 156 3.91 -2.81 -8.83
C ALA A 156 3.14 -1.50 -9.08
N GLY A 157 1.81 -1.54 -9.17
CA GLY A 157 0.97 -0.34 -9.31
C GLY A 157 1.03 0.59 -8.10
N GLU A 158 1.38 0.09 -6.92
CA GLU A 158 1.62 0.90 -5.72
C GLU A 158 2.99 1.58 -5.71
N LEU A 159 4.03 0.93 -6.26
CA LEU A 159 5.42 1.43 -6.23
C LEU A 159 5.77 2.28 -7.45
N GLN A 160 5.29 1.92 -8.63
CA GLN A 160 5.60 2.58 -9.91
C GLN A 160 5.31 4.10 -9.93
N PRO A 161 4.21 4.61 -9.32
CA PRO A 161 3.98 6.05 -9.20
C PRO A 161 5.11 6.82 -8.50
N MET A 162 5.67 6.23 -7.43
CA MET A 162 6.80 6.82 -6.71
C MET A 162 8.11 6.69 -7.50
N GLU A 163 8.33 5.55 -8.16
CA GLU A 163 9.50 5.36 -9.03
C GLU A 163 9.53 6.42 -10.15
N LEU A 164 8.39 6.66 -10.83
CA LEU A 164 8.24 7.71 -11.83
C LEU A 164 8.61 9.09 -11.27
N ALA A 165 8.07 9.44 -10.10
CA ALA A 165 8.36 10.72 -9.45
C ALA A 165 9.87 10.85 -9.13
N THR A 166 10.50 9.79 -8.62
CA THR A 166 11.94 9.81 -8.32
C THR A 166 12.80 9.93 -9.56
N GLU A 167 12.45 9.24 -10.65
CA GLU A 167 13.26 9.20 -11.86
C GLU A 167 13.20 10.50 -12.68
N VAL A 168 12.10 11.24 -12.57
CA VAL A 168 11.87 12.50 -13.31
C VAL A 168 12.17 13.73 -12.45
N LEU A 169 11.71 13.78 -11.21
CA LEU A 169 11.80 15.00 -10.40
C LEU A 169 13.17 15.17 -9.70
N LEU A 170 13.88 14.08 -9.44
CA LEU A 170 15.22 14.17 -8.84
C LEU A 170 16.27 14.75 -9.81
N PRO A 171 16.27 14.39 -11.11
CA PRO A 171 17.06 15.13 -12.11
C PRO A 171 16.60 16.58 -12.25
N ALA A 172 15.28 16.84 -12.23
CA ALA A 172 14.75 18.19 -12.36
C ALA A 172 15.23 19.11 -11.21
N SER A 173 15.17 18.64 -9.96
CA SER A 173 15.61 19.42 -8.79
C SER A 173 17.12 19.68 -8.80
N LYS A 174 17.92 18.70 -9.26
CA LYS A 174 19.37 18.87 -9.46
C LYS A 174 19.69 19.92 -10.51
N GLU A 175 18.99 19.90 -11.65
CA GLU A 175 19.20 20.88 -12.71
C GLU A 175 18.78 22.29 -12.27
N ILE A 176 17.64 22.43 -11.58
CA ILE A 176 17.21 23.71 -10.98
C ILE A 176 18.29 24.27 -10.04
N ALA A 177 18.87 23.42 -9.17
CA ALA A 177 19.94 23.83 -8.28
C ALA A 177 21.20 24.26 -9.04
N ALA A 178 21.61 23.50 -10.07
CA ALA A 178 22.77 23.85 -10.90
C ALA A 178 22.58 25.18 -11.64
N ARG A 179 21.39 25.44 -12.19
CA ARG A 179 21.05 26.71 -12.85
C ARG A 179 21.02 27.89 -11.88
N TYR A 180 20.51 27.66 -10.67
CA TYR A 180 20.55 28.65 -9.59
C TYR A 180 21.98 29.04 -9.22
N ASP A 181 22.88 28.06 -9.08
CA ASP A 181 24.28 28.29 -8.78
C ASP A 181 25.00 29.01 -9.94
N GLU A 182 24.71 28.62 -11.19
CA GLU A 182 25.24 29.28 -12.39
C GLU A 182 24.81 30.75 -12.48
N ALA A 183 23.53 31.05 -12.22
CA ALA A 183 23.01 32.41 -12.20
C ALA A 183 23.66 33.25 -11.09
N SER A 184 23.87 32.65 -9.91
CA SER A 184 24.54 33.29 -8.77
C SER A 184 26.01 33.62 -9.11
N ALA A 185 26.73 32.69 -9.73
CA ALA A 185 28.10 32.89 -10.18
C ALA A 185 28.20 34.00 -11.25
N LYS A 186 27.22 34.10 -12.17
CA LYS A 186 27.15 35.18 -13.18
C LYS A 186 26.98 36.56 -12.54
N ILE A 187 26.12 36.69 -11.53
CA ILE A 187 25.93 37.95 -10.80
C ILE A 187 27.23 38.34 -10.08
N LEU A 188 27.84 37.40 -9.35
CA LEU A 188 29.12 37.61 -8.66
C LEU A 188 30.27 37.96 -9.62
N ALA A 189 30.25 37.42 -10.84
CA ALA A 189 31.25 37.72 -11.86
C ALA A 189 31.10 39.12 -12.48
N SER A 190 29.89 39.71 -12.43
CA SER A 190 29.59 41.01 -13.05
C SER A 190 30.41 42.15 -12.43
N ALA A 191 30.94 43.03 -13.29
CA ALA A 191 31.83 44.13 -12.86
C ALA A 191 31.13 45.07 -11.87
N SER A 192 29.90 45.47 -12.18
CA SER A 192 29.04 46.31 -11.34
C SER A 192 28.77 45.73 -9.95
N PHE A 193 28.56 44.41 -9.83
CA PHE A 193 28.35 43.77 -8.53
C PHE A 193 29.65 43.68 -7.72
N LYS A 194 30.78 43.42 -8.39
CA LYS A 194 32.11 43.46 -7.75
C LYS A 194 32.47 44.85 -7.25
N GLU A 195 32.19 45.89 -8.03
CA GLU A 195 32.36 47.29 -7.64
C GLU A 195 31.48 47.64 -6.44
N TYR A 196 30.23 47.17 -6.42
CA TYR A 196 29.35 47.32 -5.27
C TYR A 196 29.91 46.66 -4.00
N LEU A 197 30.34 45.39 -4.08
CA LEU A 197 30.93 44.68 -2.95
C LEU A 197 32.24 45.34 -2.47
N ALA A 198 33.08 45.83 -3.38
CA ALA A 198 34.29 46.57 -3.07
C ALA A 198 33.99 47.94 -2.41
N GLY A 199 32.91 48.60 -2.82
CA GLY A 199 32.38 49.79 -2.18
C GLY A 199 31.93 49.53 -0.74
N LEU A 200 31.26 48.40 -0.49
CA LEU A 200 30.91 47.99 0.88
C LEU A 200 32.14 47.62 1.74
N ASP A 201 33.12 46.91 1.17
CA ASP A 201 34.42 46.65 1.83
C ASP A 201 35.12 47.94 2.22
N SER A 202 35.33 48.84 1.27
CA SER A 202 36.04 50.10 1.51
C SER A 202 35.31 50.99 2.51
N LEU A 203 33.97 50.95 2.56
CA LEU A 203 33.19 51.67 3.56
C LEU A 203 33.38 51.10 4.97
N SER A 204 33.35 49.76 5.11
CA SER A 204 33.61 49.07 6.38
C SER A 204 35.07 49.27 6.86
N GLU A 205 36.05 49.20 5.96
CA GLU A 205 37.45 49.47 6.30
C GLU A 205 37.69 50.92 6.69
N ALA A 206 37.06 51.86 5.98
CA ALA A 206 37.19 53.28 6.30
C ALA A 206 36.52 53.65 7.61
N SER A 207 35.37 53.05 7.94
CA SER A 207 34.72 53.29 9.23
C SER A 207 35.56 52.71 10.39
N ARG A 208 36.18 51.54 10.20
CA ARG A 208 37.16 50.95 11.15
C ARG A 208 38.42 51.82 11.30
N GLY A 209 38.94 52.35 10.19
CA GLY A 209 40.14 53.17 10.12
C GLY A 209 39.96 54.62 10.60
N ALA A 210 38.75 55.17 10.48
CA ALA A 210 38.34 56.49 10.96
C ALA A 210 38.22 56.50 12.50
N SER A 211 39.37 56.34 13.15
CA SER A 211 39.51 56.28 14.60
C SER A 211 39.75 57.69 15.18
N ALA A 212 39.17 57.95 16.35
CA ALA A 212 39.10 59.23 17.07
C ALA A 212 38.22 60.34 16.47
N SER A 213 38.45 60.82 15.24
CA SER A 213 37.71 61.99 14.70
C SER A 213 36.24 61.71 14.40
N LEU A 214 35.95 60.53 13.83
CA LEU A 214 34.58 60.07 13.58
C LEU A 214 33.83 59.95 14.91
N ARG A 215 34.40 59.20 15.87
CA ARG A 215 33.83 59.00 17.21
C ARG A 215 33.60 60.31 17.94
N GLU A 216 34.50 61.29 17.80
CA GLU A 216 34.36 62.62 18.39
C GLU A 216 33.24 63.43 17.73
N SER A 217 33.14 63.39 16.39
CA SER A 217 32.05 64.06 15.66
C SER A 217 30.68 63.48 15.99
N ILE A 218 30.61 62.16 16.17
CA ILE A 218 29.41 61.43 16.58
C ILE A 218 29.07 61.75 18.03
N ARG A 219 30.05 61.78 18.94
CA ARG A 219 29.85 62.20 20.33
C ARG A 219 29.33 63.63 20.41
N LYS A 220 29.89 64.57 19.64
CA LYS A 220 29.39 65.95 19.55
C LYS A 220 27.99 66.04 18.95
N GLY A 221 27.69 65.21 17.94
CA GLY A 221 26.35 65.05 17.39
C GLY A 221 25.35 64.52 18.42
N GLN A 222 25.75 63.52 19.20
CA GLN A 222 24.97 62.93 20.30
C GLN A 222 24.71 63.97 21.40
N GLU A 223 25.74 64.71 21.83
CA GLU A 223 25.60 65.76 22.83
C GLU A 223 24.67 66.88 22.34
N ALA A 224 24.76 67.27 21.05
CA ALA A 224 23.87 68.27 20.47
C ALA A 224 22.42 67.78 20.39
N GLN A 225 22.19 66.54 19.94
CA GLN A 225 20.85 65.95 19.89
C GLN A 225 20.25 65.72 21.28
N GLN A 226 21.06 65.29 22.26
CA GLN A 226 20.63 65.15 23.65
C GLN A 226 20.27 66.50 24.27
N LYS A 227 21.03 67.57 23.97
CA LYS A 227 20.68 68.93 24.40
C LYS A 227 19.35 69.38 23.83
N VAL A 228 19.14 69.20 22.51
CA VAL A 228 17.87 69.56 21.86
C VAL A 228 16.69 68.76 22.43
N ALA A 229 16.88 67.45 22.66
CA ALA A 229 15.85 66.60 23.27
C ALA A 229 15.57 66.99 24.72
N ALA A 230 16.59 67.33 25.50
CA ALA A 230 16.44 67.79 26.88
C ALA A 230 15.74 69.15 26.95
N ASP A 231 16.06 70.07 26.05
CA ASP A 231 15.41 71.38 25.98
C ASP A 231 13.96 71.27 25.52
N ALA A 232 13.66 70.41 24.54
CA ALA A 232 12.30 70.10 24.12
C ALA A 232 11.49 69.43 25.24
N ALA A 233 12.10 68.50 25.99
CA ALA A 233 11.47 67.87 27.14
C ALA A 233 11.20 68.87 28.28
N ARG A 234 12.12 69.82 28.53
CA ARG A 234 11.93 70.91 29.50
C ARG A 234 10.80 71.85 29.09
N GLN A 235 10.72 72.23 27.81
CA GLN A 235 9.64 73.07 27.29
C GLN A 235 8.29 72.35 27.42
N ALA A 236 8.19 71.08 27.01
CA ALA A 236 6.98 70.30 27.17
C ALA A 236 6.56 70.13 28.64
N ALA A 237 7.52 69.93 29.55
CA ALA A 237 7.25 69.85 30.99
C ALA A 237 6.75 71.18 31.57
N ALA A 238 7.30 72.32 31.13
CA ALA A 238 6.84 73.64 31.54
C ALA A 238 5.42 73.93 31.03
N GLU A 239 5.13 73.64 29.77
CA GLU A 239 3.79 73.79 29.18
C GLU A 239 2.73 72.93 29.89
N LEU A 240 3.09 71.70 30.30
CA LEU A 240 2.21 70.85 31.11
C LEU A 240 1.96 71.40 32.51
N ALA A 241 2.98 71.97 33.15
CA ALA A 241 2.83 72.58 34.48
C ALA A 241 1.91 73.81 34.43
N ASP A 242 2.08 74.68 33.43
CA ASP A 242 1.22 75.85 33.21
C ASP A 242 -0.24 75.45 32.91
N ALA A 243 -0.43 74.38 32.14
CA ALA A 243 -1.73 73.81 31.85
C ALA A 243 -2.45 73.26 33.09
N GLN A 244 -1.73 72.52 33.94
CA GLN A 244 -2.27 72.00 35.20
C GLN A 244 -2.65 73.14 36.15
N ALA A 245 -1.86 74.22 36.18
CA ALA A 245 -2.19 75.42 36.95
C ALA A 245 -3.47 76.10 36.44
N ALA A 246 -3.63 76.24 35.11
CA ALA A 246 -4.86 76.77 34.51
C ALA A 246 -6.09 75.90 34.78
N GLY A 247 -5.94 74.57 34.78
CA GLY A 247 -7.00 73.62 35.14
C GLY A 247 -7.48 73.80 36.58
N ARG A 248 -6.57 73.97 37.54
CA ARG A 248 -6.92 74.26 38.95
C ARG A 248 -7.67 75.59 39.08
N GLN A 249 -7.21 76.62 38.37
CA GLN A 249 -7.89 77.93 38.36
C GLN A 249 -9.32 77.85 37.77
N LEU A 250 -9.54 77.03 36.75
CA LEU A 250 -10.88 76.79 36.20
C LEU A 250 -11.83 76.14 37.20
N GLU A 251 -11.35 75.15 37.96
CA GLU A 251 -12.14 74.49 38.99
C GLU A 251 -12.56 75.47 40.10
N ASP A 252 -11.63 76.31 40.55
CA ASP A 252 -11.91 77.36 41.54
C ASP A 252 -12.94 78.38 41.04
N LEU A 253 -12.79 78.85 39.79
CA LEU A 253 -13.74 79.79 39.19
C LEU A 253 -15.14 79.17 39.02
N ARG A 254 -15.23 77.91 38.57
CA ARG A 254 -16.49 77.18 38.49
C ARG A 254 -17.14 77.01 39.86
N GLY A 255 -16.34 76.77 40.91
CA GLY A 255 -16.80 76.74 42.29
C GLY A 255 -17.46 78.05 42.71
N ARG A 256 -16.83 79.19 42.40
CA ARG A 256 -17.37 80.53 42.71
C ARG A 256 -18.63 80.87 41.92
N ILE A 257 -18.69 80.50 40.64
CA ILE A 257 -19.91 80.66 39.82
C ILE A 257 -21.07 79.89 40.42
N ARG A 258 -20.86 78.62 40.82
CA ARG A 258 -21.90 77.82 41.48
C ARG A 258 -22.38 78.41 42.80
N GLN A 259 -21.50 79.07 43.56
CA GLN A 259 -21.88 79.79 44.77
C GLN A 259 -22.76 81.01 44.46
N LEU A 260 -22.40 81.79 43.43
CA LEU A 260 -23.20 82.93 42.97
C LEU A 260 -24.56 82.50 42.40
N ASP A 261 -24.63 81.41 41.65
CA ASP A 261 -25.92 80.91 41.13
C ASP A 261 -26.86 80.47 42.28
N ARG A 262 -26.31 79.89 43.35
CA ARG A 262 -27.09 79.58 44.56
C ARG A 262 -27.60 80.84 45.25
N SER A 263 -26.74 81.85 45.44
CA SER A 263 -27.18 83.10 46.08
C SER A 263 -28.21 83.84 45.24
N VAL A 264 -28.11 83.81 43.91
CA VAL A 264 -29.12 84.34 43.00
C VAL A 264 -30.44 83.59 43.15
N ALA A 265 -30.42 82.25 43.20
CA ALA A 265 -31.62 81.45 43.38
C ALA A 265 -32.33 81.75 44.72
N ASP A 266 -31.56 81.91 45.80
CA ASP A 266 -32.09 82.27 47.12
C ASP A 266 -32.71 83.67 47.10
N LEU A 267 -32.03 84.65 46.50
CA LEU A 267 -32.56 86.02 46.33
C LEU A 267 -33.81 86.04 45.44
N ASP A 268 -33.87 85.21 44.40
CA ASP A 268 -35.04 85.09 43.52
C ASP A 268 -36.27 84.56 44.26
N ALA A 269 -36.10 83.57 45.14
CA ALA A 269 -37.18 83.09 45.98
C ALA A 269 -37.71 84.19 46.91
N ILE A 270 -36.82 84.97 47.54
CA ILE A 270 -37.19 86.10 48.41
C ILE A 270 -37.92 87.20 47.62
N ILE A 271 -37.38 87.59 46.47
CA ILE A 271 -37.96 88.64 45.62
C ILE A 271 -39.35 88.23 45.15
N LYS A 272 -39.52 86.99 44.68
CA LYS A 272 -40.81 86.48 44.21
C LYS A 272 -41.84 86.45 45.32
N LEU A 273 -41.48 85.96 46.51
CA LEU A 273 -42.36 85.95 47.68
C LEU A 273 -42.87 87.37 48.01
N LYS A 274 -41.98 88.36 47.98
CA LYS A 274 -42.32 89.76 48.25
C LYS A 274 -43.11 90.43 47.11
N GLN A 275 -42.86 90.06 45.87
CA GLN A 275 -43.67 90.50 44.72
C GLN A 275 -45.08 89.92 44.78
N ASP A 276 -45.22 88.65 45.15
CA ASP A 276 -46.51 87.99 45.35
C ASP A 276 -47.28 88.68 46.49
N GLU A 277 -46.60 89.02 47.60
CA GLU A 277 -47.17 89.79 48.73
C GLU A 277 -47.67 91.19 48.29
N ILE A 278 -46.88 91.92 47.49
CA ILE A 278 -47.29 93.22 46.90
C ILE A 278 -48.50 93.03 45.99
N SER A 279 -48.50 91.99 45.16
CA SER A 279 -49.60 91.71 44.23
C SER A 279 -50.90 91.45 44.99
N ALA A 280 -50.85 90.65 46.06
CA ALA A 280 -51.97 90.38 46.95
C ALA A 280 -52.48 91.68 47.59
N LEU A 281 -51.60 92.49 48.18
CA LEU A 281 -51.98 93.80 48.76
C LEU A 281 -52.57 94.76 47.73
N SER A 282 -52.07 94.75 46.49
CA SER A 282 -52.62 95.57 45.41
C SER A 282 -54.00 95.11 44.97
N THR A 283 -54.27 93.80 44.98
CA THR A 283 -55.60 93.26 44.71
C THR A 283 -56.56 93.60 45.84
N THR A 284 -56.14 93.50 47.10
CA THR A 284 -56.92 93.95 48.25
C THR A 284 -57.23 95.45 48.16
N ALA A 285 -56.25 96.29 47.85
CA ALA A 285 -56.49 97.73 47.67
C ALA A 285 -57.52 98.01 46.57
N ARG A 286 -57.44 97.32 45.42
CA ARG A 286 -58.43 97.46 44.33
C ARG A 286 -59.83 96.98 44.73
N GLN A 287 -59.93 95.86 45.43
CA GLN A 287 -61.21 95.33 45.93
C GLN A 287 -61.85 96.29 46.93
N GLU A 288 -61.07 96.82 47.87
CA GLU A 288 -61.54 97.80 48.86
C GLU A 288 -61.91 99.14 48.21
N GLU A 289 -61.18 99.59 47.19
CA GLU A 289 -61.55 100.80 46.43
C GLU A 289 -62.84 100.61 45.62
N GLN A 290 -63.02 99.43 44.99
CA GLN A 290 -64.28 99.08 44.32
C GLN A 290 -65.44 99.01 45.32
N ALA A 291 -65.24 98.39 46.48
CA ALA A 291 -66.22 98.36 47.55
C ALA A 291 -66.54 99.78 48.08
N ALA A 292 -65.56 100.69 48.13
CA ALA A 292 -65.80 102.09 48.48
C ALA A 292 -66.64 102.82 47.41
N VAL A 293 -66.38 102.57 46.11
CA VAL A 293 -67.19 103.12 45.01
C VAL A 293 -68.62 102.57 45.05
N ASP A 294 -68.79 101.28 45.31
CA ASP A 294 -70.11 100.66 45.42
C ASP A 294 -70.88 101.17 46.65
N ALA A 295 -70.22 101.29 47.81
CA ALA A 295 -70.79 101.90 49.01
C ALA A 295 -71.19 103.37 48.80
N SER A 296 -70.43 104.12 47.99
CA SER A 296 -70.79 105.51 47.63
C SER A 296 -72.04 105.62 46.75
N LYS A 297 -72.40 104.54 46.04
CA LYS A 297 -73.57 104.46 45.16
C LYS A 297 -74.78 103.78 45.83
N GLY A 298 -74.55 102.95 46.84
CA GLY A 298 -75.57 102.18 47.55
C GLY A 298 -75.80 102.66 48.99
N LEU A 299 -76.84 103.48 49.19
CA LEU A 299 -77.60 103.62 50.45
C LEU A 299 -76.88 104.13 51.73
N ASP A 300 -75.86 104.99 51.63
CA ASP A 300 -75.43 105.83 52.77
C ASP A 300 -76.28 107.11 52.94
N GLY A 301 -77.33 107.31 52.12
CA GLY A 301 -78.33 108.38 52.29
C GLY A 301 -77.85 109.83 52.07
N LEU A 302 -76.56 110.02 51.75
CA LEU A 302 -75.93 111.31 51.52
C LEU A 302 -75.68 111.47 50.02
N GLY A 303 -76.43 112.32 49.32
CA GLY A 303 -76.16 112.62 47.91
C GLY A 303 -74.72 113.12 47.68
N ALA A 304 -74.10 112.77 46.54
CA ALA A 304 -72.76 113.15 46.06
C ALA A 304 -71.55 113.08 47.03
N ALA A 305 -71.73 112.72 48.30
CA ALA A 305 -70.70 112.72 49.34
C ALA A 305 -70.54 111.32 49.96
N CYS A 306 -69.29 110.93 50.22
CA CYS A 306 -68.90 109.60 50.74
C CYS A 306 -69.24 109.48 52.25
N GLY A 307 -70.00 108.46 52.63
CA GLY A 307 -70.35 108.14 54.03
C GLY A 307 -69.26 107.41 54.81
N ALA A 308 -69.55 107.02 56.07
CA ALA A 308 -68.58 106.42 56.99
C ALA A 308 -68.03 105.05 56.52
N ASN A 309 -68.85 104.22 55.88
CA ASN A 309 -68.44 102.93 55.32
C ASN A 309 -67.48 103.13 54.13
N CYS A 310 -67.81 104.07 53.23
CA CYS A 310 -66.95 104.47 52.12
C CYS A 310 -65.59 105.01 52.60
N LEU A 311 -65.55 105.83 53.66
CA LEU A 311 -64.29 106.31 54.26
C LEU A 311 -63.46 105.18 54.88
N SER A 312 -64.09 104.18 55.50
CA SER A 312 -63.40 103.02 56.07
C SER A 312 -62.73 102.16 54.98
N HIS A 313 -63.45 101.86 53.89
CA HIS A 313 -62.89 101.12 52.76
C HIS A 313 -61.75 101.88 52.08
N ARG A 314 -61.87 103.22 51.93
CA ARG A 314 -60.75 104.06 51.46
C ARG A 314 -59.55 104.05 52.39
N ALA A 315 -59.76 104.08 53.70
CA ALA A 315 -58.67 104.00 54.67
C ALA A 315 -57.91 102.65 54.54
N LYS A 316 -58.63 101.52 54.43
CA LYS A 316 -58.05 100.19 54.22
C LYS A 316 -57.31 100.07 52.89
N SER A 317 -57.87 100.61 51.80
CA SER A 317 -57.20 100.73 50.50
C SER A 317 -55.88 101.50 50.61
N SER A 318 -55.90 102.66 51.28
CA SER A 318 -54.71 103.49 51.49
C SER A 318 -53.65 102.80 52.37
N GLU A 319 -54.08 102.02 53.38
CA GLU A 319 -53.18 101.26 54.25
C GLU A 319 -52.53 100.09 53.50
N ALA A 320 -53.30 99.35 52.70
CA ALA A 320 -52.78 98.30 51.83
C ALA A 320 -51.75 98.84 50.83
N LEU A 321 -52.02 100.03 50.25
CA LEU A 321 -51.07 100.72 49.37
C LEU A 321 -49.80 101.18 50.10
N LYS A 322 -49.92 101.71 51.33
CA LYS A 322 -48.76 102.07 52.16
C LYS A 322 -47.90 100.85 52.49
N ARG A 323 -48.52 99.73 52.89
CA ARG A 323 -47.81 98.47 53.16
C ARG A 323 -47.12 97.94 51.90
N ALA A 324 -47.80 97.95 50.75
CA ALA A 324 -47.20 97.57 49.48
C ALA A 324 -46.01 98.48 49.09
N ALA A 325 -46.08 99.78 49.38
CA ALA A 325 -44.97 100.71 49.17
C ALA A 325 -43.77 100.37 50.09
N THR A 326 -44.00 100.11 51.38
CA THR A 326 -42.91 99.72 52.30
C THR A 326 -42.23 98.42 51.89
N ILE A 327 -42.99 97.42 51.43
CA ILE A 327 -42.42 96.17 50.91
C ILE A 327 -41.62 96.44 49.64
N ARG A 328 -42.11 97.31 48.75
CA ARG A 328 -41.38 97.73 47.54
C ARG A 328 -40.06 98.43 47.88
N ASP A 329 -40.01 99.25 48.92
CA ASP A 329 -38.77 99.88 49.36
C ASP A 329 -37.77 98.84 49.90
N THR A 330 -38.25 97.84 50.66
CA THR A 330 -37.39 96.75 51.15
C THR A 330 -36.89 95.80 50.04
N LEU A 331 -37.58 95.74 48.90
CA LEU A 331 -37.15 94.97 47.72
C LEU A 331 -35.95 95.58 46.99
N ALA A 332 -35.67 96.87 47.16
CA ALA A 332 -34.58 97.54 46.46
C ALA A 332 -33.20 96.92 46.77
N GLY A 333 -32.97 96.49 48.02
CA GLY A 333 -31.73 95.82 48.44
C GLY A 333 -31.51 94.47 47.75
N PRO A 334 -32.41 93.48 47.94
CA PRO A 334 -32.30 92.15 47.30
C PRO A 334 -32.21 92.22 45.77
N VAL A 335 -32.92 93.15 45.13
CA VAL A 335 -32.85 93.33 43.67
C VAL A 335 -31.48 93.87 43.23
N ALA A 336 -30.90 94.82 43.98
CA ALA A 336 -29.56 95.33 43.70
C ALA A 336 -28.47 94.27 43.93
N GLU A 337 -28.58 93.49 45.01
CA GLU A 337 -27.66 92.38 45.31
C GLU A 337 -27.73 91.28 44.23
N ARG A 338 -28.93 90.93 43.78
CA ARG A 338 -29.13 89.99 42.66
C ARG A 338 -28.48 90.50 41.37
N ALA A 339 -28.66 91.78 41.05
CA ALA A 339 -28.05 92.38 39.87
C ALA A 339 -26.51 92.41 39.96
N ALA A 340 -25.96 92.65 41.15
CA ALA A 340 -24.52 92.59 41.40
C ALA A 340 -23.97 91.16 41.26
N ALA A 341 -24.68 90.16 41.81
CA ALA A 341 -24.32 88.75 41.69
C ALA A 341 -24.31 88.29 40.22
N PHE A 342 -25.28 88.70 39.40
CA PHE A 342 -25.26 88.42 37.96
C PHE A 342 -24.07 89.06 37.25
N LYS A 343 -23.79 90.34 37.50
CA LYS A 343 -22.62 91.01 36.91
C LYS A 343 -21.32 90.29 37.27
N GLN A 344 -21.17 89.88 38.52
CA GLN A 344 -20.00 89.15 38.98
C GLN A 344 -19.92 87.76 38.33
N ARG A 345 -21.04 87.03 38.26
CA ARG A 345 -21.10 85.73 37.60
C ARG A 345 -20.71 85.82 36.13
N ASP A 346 -21.26 86.78 35.41
CA ASP A 346 -21.01 86.93 33.97
C ASP A 346 -19.54 87.34 33.71
N ALA A 347 -18.95 88.16 34.59
CA ALA A 347 -17.51 88.46 34.55
C ALA A 347 -16.64 87.22 34.80
N LEU A 348 -17.01 86.36 35.76
CA LEU A 348 -16.29 85.09 36.00
C LEU A 348 -16.48 84.11 34.84
N ASN A 349 -17.67 84.03 34.25
CA ASN A 349 -17.93 83.21 33.06
C ASN A 349 -17.05 83.62 31.88
N ALA A 350 -16.88 84.92 31.64
CA ALA A 350 -15.95 85.40 30.60
C ALA A 350 -14.50 84.94 30.84
N GLN A 351 -14.04 84.95 32.10
CA GLN A 351 -12.70 84.45 32.47
C GLN A 351 -12.57 82.93 32.28
N THR A 352 -13.63 82.16 32.53
CA THR A 352 -13.60 80.70 32.32
C THR A 352 -13.40 80.30 30.87
N ILE A 353 -13.92 81.08 29.90
CA ILE A 353 -13.73 80.79 28.47
C ILE A 353 -12.25 80.92 28.08
N ALA A 354 -11.59 82.01 28.51
CA ALA A 354 -10.19 82.25 28.22
C ALA A 354 -9.27 81.18 28.85
N LEU A 355 -9.58 80.75 30.07
CA LEU A 355 -8.82 79.70 30.75
C LEU A 355 -9.12 78.30 30.17
N ALA A 356 -10.36 78.03 29.73
CA ALA A 356 -10.73 76.77 29.07
C ALA A 356 -10.00 76.59 27.74
N GLN A 357 -9.90 77.65 26.94
CA GLN A 357 -9.10 77.62 25.71
C GLN A 357 -7.61 77.32 25.98
N LYS A 358 -7.04 77.88 27.06
CA LYS A 358 -5.66 77.55 27.48
C LYS A 358 -5.51 76.10 27.94
N ALA A 359 -6.49 75.57 28.68
CA ALA A 359 -6.47 74.18 29.14
C ALA A 359 -6.68 73.18 27.98
N GLU A 360 -7.50 73.51 26.98
CA GLU A 360 -7.69 72.67 25.78
C GLU A 360 -6.46 72.64 24.89
N GLN A 361 -5.75 73.76 24.74
CA GLN A 361 -4.46 73.80 24.03
C GLN A 361 -3.43 72.83 24.65
N ALA A 362 -3.52 72.59 25.96
CA ALA A 362 -2.65 71.62 26.63
C ALA A 362 -2.99 70.15 26.34
N ALA A 363 -4.25 69.83 26.07
CA ALA A 363 -4.65 68.50 25.62
C ALA A 363 -4.06 68.17 24.22
N VAL A 364 -3.78 69.20 23.42
CA VAL A 364 -3.05 69.06 22.14
C VAL A 364 -1.55 68.86 22.39
N VAL A 365 -0.97 69.48 23.42
CA VAL A 365 0.44 69.29 23.81
C VAL A 365 0.71 67.88 24.33
N THR A 366 -0.18 67.31 25.16
CA THR A 366 -0.05 65.92 25.63
C THR A 366 -0.18 64.88 24.53
N GLN A 367 -0.90 65.20 23.45
CA GLN A 367 -1.02 64.34 22.27
C GLN A 367 0.12 64.52 21.26
N ARG A 368 0.95 65.56 21.43
CA ARG A 368 2.10 65.79 20.55
C ARG A 368 3.14 64.71 20.86
N PRO A 369 3.51 63.85 19.89
CA PRO A 369 4.54 62.86 20.14
C PRO A 369 5.83 63.60 20.51
N LEU A 370 6.32 63.36 21.73
CA LEU A 370 7.66 63.76 22.11
C LEU A 370 8.63 63.26 21.03
N PRO A 371 9.60 64.07 20.60
CA PRO A 371 10.60 63.60 19.66
C PRO A 371 11.26 62.37 20.28
N LYS A 372 10.99 61.19 19.71
CA LYS A 372 11.70 59.99 20.08
C LYS A 372 13.15 60.25 19.70
N THR A 373 14.00 60.43 20.70
CA THR A 373 15.44 60.35 20.51
C THR A 373 15.71 58.90 20.08
N GLU A 374 15.75 58.64 18.78
CA GLU A 374 16.36 57.41 18.28
C GLU A 374 17.75 57.36 18.88
N ALA A 375 18.03 56.31 19.65
CA ALA A 375 19.34 56.08 20.19
C ALA A 375 20.32 56.16 19.02
N ALA A 376 21.38 56.98 19.17
CA ALA A 376 22.35 57.15 18.11
C ALA A 376 22.82 55.77 17.64
N PRO A 377 22.89 55.54 16.32
CA PRO A 377 23.21 54.24 15.77
C PRO A 377 24.53 53.70 16.34
N ASP A 378 24.51 52.50 16.90
CA ASP A 378 25.72 51.78 17.31
C ASP A 378 26.50 51.40 16.06
N LEU A 379 27.47 52.22 15.68
CA LEU A 379 28.26 52.03 14.48
C LEU A 379 29.07 50.73 14.51
N GLN A 380 29.50 50.23 15.68
CA GLN A 380 30.21 48.96 15.74
C GLN A 380 29.28 47.77 15.49
N GLY A 381 28.03 47.86 15.97
CA GLY A 381 26.98 46.90 15.62
C GLY A 381 26.66 46.95 14.13
N LEU A 382 26.40 48.15 13.59
CA LEU A 382 26.10 48.34 12.17
C LEU A 382 27.22 47.88 11.24
N GLU A 383 28.48 48.09 11.61
CA GLU A 383 29.65 47.59 10.86
C GLU A 383 29.68 46.07 10.80
N ARG A 384 29.49 45.40 11.95
CA ARG A 384 29.44 43.93 12.01
C ARG A 384 28.28 43.38 11.19
N ASP A 385 27.12 44.01 11.28
CA ASP A 385 25.93 43.61 10.54
C ASP A 385 26.12 43.85 9.03
N LEU A 386 26.77 44.95 8.63
CA LEU A 386 27.11 45.22 7.23
C LEU A 386 28.14 44.21 6.70
N ASP A 387 29.17 43.88 7.47
CA ASP A 387 30.14 42.85 7.08
C ASP A 387 29.50 41.47 6.95
N ALA A 388 28.59 41.12 7.86
CA ALA A 388 27.83 39.88 7.80
C ALA A 388 26.91 39.84 6.57
N ALA A 389 26.19 40.93 6.30
CA ALA A 389 25.34 41.06 5.11
C ALA A 389 26.17 40.99 3.82
N ARG A 390 27.37 41.60 3.79
CA ARG A 390 28.30 41.51 2.66
C ARG A 390 28.78 40.07 2.43
N GLU A 391 29.13 39.35 3.48
CA GLU A 391 29.58 37.95 3.35
C GLU A 391 28.44 37.03 2.90
N GLN A 392 27.21 37.30 3.37
CA GLN A 392 26.02 36.65 2.84
C GLN A 392 25.78 36.99 1.37
N LEU A 393 25.98 38.25 0.94
CA LEU A 393 25.87 38.63 -0.47
C LEU A 393 26.94 37.99 -1.38
N ARG A 394 28.12 37.67 -0.84
CA ARG A 394 29.18 36.93 -1.57
C ARG A 394 28.83 35.46 -1.78
N SER A 395 28.09 34.86 -0.86
CA SER A 395 27.64 33.47 -0.97
C SER A 395 26.32 33.34 -1.73
N ASP A 396 25.40 34.29 -1.54
CA ASP A 396 24.04 34.28 -2.06
C ASP A 396 23.60 35.69 -2.54
N PRO A 397 23.91 36.10 -3.78
CA PRO A 397 23.60 37.44 -4.26
C PRO A 397 22.08 37.65 -4.48
N SER A 398 21.37 38.29 -3.54
CA SER A 398 19.92 38.51 -3.63
C SER A 398 19.50 39.95 -3.33
N TRP A 399 18.39 40.39 -3.95
CA TRP A 399 17.80 41.71 -3.67
C TRP A 399 17.29 41.85 -2.23
N ARG A 400 16.83 40.76 -1.60
CA ARG A 400 16.52 40.71 -0.17
C ARG A 400 17.71 41.18 0.67
N LEU A 401 18.89 40.57 0.46
CA LEU A 401 20.10 40.92 1.19
C LEU A 401 20.63 42.32 0.83
N VAL A 402 20.49 42.77 -0.42
CA VAL A 402 20.80 44.16 -0.80
C VAL A 402 19.91 45.16 -0.06
N ARG A 403 18.61 44.86 0.08
CA ARG A 403 17.65 45.69 0.83
C ARG A 403 17.94 45.70 2.33
N GLU A 404 18.44 44.59 2.88
CA GLU A 404 18.91 44.50 4.27
C GLU A 404 20.22 45.28 4.50
N ALA A 405 21.16 45.22 3.56
CA ALA A 405 22.44 45.93 3.63
C ALA A 405 22.32 47.45 3.39
N LYS A 406 21.35 47.89 2.59
CA LYS A 406 21.17 49.29 2.20
C LYS A 406 21.07 50.26 3.39
N PRO A 407 20.15 50.11 4.36
CA PRO A 407 20.04 51.06 5.47
C PRO A 407 21.30 51.10 6.35
N LEU A 408 21.99 49.96 6.50
CA LEU A 408 23.25 49.85 7.23
C LEU A 408 24.33 50.68 6.53
N CYS A 409 24.49 50.46 5.22
CA CYS A 409 25.43 51.19 4.38
C CYS A 409 25.12 52.70 4.33
N GLU A 410 23.86 53.10 4.16
CA GLU A 410 23.47 54.51 4.08
C GLU A 410 23.79 55.27 5.38
N THR A 411 23.57 54.62 6.53
CA THR A 411 23.86 55.19 7.85
C THR A 411 25.37 55.40 8.04
N ILE A 412 26.19 54.40 7.68
CA ILE A 412 27.66 54.49 7.79
C ILE A 412 28.21 55.52 6.78
N LEU A 413 27.69 55.54 5.55
CA LEU A 413 28.10 56.49 4.51
C LEU A 413 27.76 57.94 4.89
N ALA A 414 26.59 58.18 5.46
CA ALA A 414 26.19 59.51 5.95
C ALA A 414 27.09 59.97 7.12
N ALA A 415 27.41 59.08 8.07
CA ALA A 415 28.34 59.37 9.15
C ALA A 415 29.75 59.70 8.62
N ALA A 416 30.25 58.92 7.67
CA ALA A 416 31.56 59.15 7.03
C ALA A 416 31.62 60.49 6.28
N ARG A 417 30.55 60.87 5.56
CA ARG A 417 30.42 62.17 4.87
C ARG A 417 30.45 63.34 5.85
N ASN A 418 29.67 63.27 6.92
CA ASN A 418 29.60 64.32 7.94
C ASN A 418 30.95 64.57 8.62
N ALA A 419 31.73 63.51 8.83
CA ALA A 419 33.05 63.59 9.43
C ALA A 419 34.16 63.98 8.43
N ARG A 420 33.85 64.16 7.13
CA ARG A 420 34.83 64.31 6.04
C ARG A 420 35.89 63.20 6.05
N ALA A 421 35.51 62.02 6.47
CA ALA A 421 36.37 60.85 6.61
C ALA A 421 36.10 59.80 5.51
N GLN A 422 35.52 60.22 4.38
CA GLN A 422 35.31 59.31 3.26
C GLN A 422 36.66 58.82 2.71
N PRO A 423 36.83 57.50 2.55
CA PRO A 423 38.04 56.96 1.94
C PRO A 423 38.08 57.37 0.47
N GLN A 424 39.28 57.66 -0.03
CA GLN A 424 39.51 58.01 -1.44
C GLN A 424 39.14 56.86 -2.41
N SER A 425 39.01 55.63 -1.89
CA SER A 425 38.61 54.44 -2.65
C SER A 425 37.11 54.36 -2.94
N ILE A 426 36.27 55.15 -2.25
CA ILE A 426 34.83 55.22 -2.55
C ILE A 426 34.57 56.35 -3.54
N ALA A 427 33.97 56.01 -4.68
CA ALA A 427 33.54 57.01 -5.66
C ALA A 427 32.52 57.98 -5.05
N SER A 428 32.58 59.25 -5.43
CA SER A 428 31.70 60.31 -4.87
C SER A 428 30.21 60.04 -5.09
N ASP A 429 29.88 59.32 -6.15
CA ASP A 429 28.54 58.91 -6.59
C ASP A 429 28.17 57.48 -6.13
N PHE A 430 28.98 56.84 -5.28
CA PHE A 430 28.66 55.52 -4.73
C PHE A 430 27.28 55.51 -4.06
N ALA A 431 26.44 54.57 -4.49
CA ALA A 431 25.15 54.28 -3.91
C ALA A 431 25.22 52.95 -3.16
N CYS A 432 24.47 52.83 -2.06
CA CYS A 432 24.36 51.61 -1.26
C CYS A 432 23.53 50.50 -1.95
N GLU A 433 23.46 50.53 -3.27
CA GLU A 433 22.82 49.55 -4.14
C GLU A 433 23.71 49.31 -5.37
N PRO A 434 23.67 48.10 -5.97
CA PRO A 434 24.46 47.82 -7.16
C PRO A 434 24.02 48.72 -8.33
N ALA A 435 25.01 49.45 -8.88
CA ALA A 435 24.84 50.26 -10.07
C ALA A 435 24.87 49.39 -11.33
N GLY A 436 24.10 49.74 -12.36
CA GLY A 436 24.06 49.01 -13.63
C GLY A 436 22.76 48.24 -13.87
N GLY A 437 22.08 48.58 -14.97
CA GLY A 437 20.86 47.89 -15.44
C GLY A 437 20.94 46.36 -15.45
N PRO A 438 21.97 45.73 -16.06
CA PRO A 438 22.01 44.28 -16.20
C PRO A 438 22.17 43.53 -14.87
N THR A 439 22.89 44.08 -13.88
CA THR A 439 23.01 43.46 -12.55
C THR A 439 21.71 43.57 -11.76
N ARG A 440 21.01 44.70 -11.86
CA ARG A 440 19.69 44.89 -11.23
C ARG A 440 18.64 43.97 -11.81
N GLU A 441 18.63 43.81 -13.14
CA GLU A 441 17.76 42.87 -13.85
C GLU A 441 18.08 41.42 -13.47
N ALA A 442 19.35 41.04 -13.40
CA ALA A 442 19.77 39.69 -13.00
C ALA A 442 19.39 39.38 -11.54
N LEU A 443 19.55 40.33 -10.62
CA LEU A 443 19.10 40.19 -9.23
C LEU A 443 17.57 40.08 -9.13
N ALA A 444 16.82 40.81 -9.96
CA ALA A 444 15.35 40.76 -9.98
C ALA A 444 14.84 39.42 -10.52
N ALA A 445 15.38 38.97 -11.65
CA ALA A 445 15.09 37.65 -12.22
C ALA A 445 15.40 36.52 -11.21
N ARG A 446 16.45 36.68 -10.40
CA ARG A 446 16.82 35.71 -9.37
C ARG A 446 15.81 35.64 -8.22
N GLU A 447 15.23 36.76 -7.78
CA GLU A 447 14.18 36.73 -6.74
C GLU A 447 12.93 35.98 -7.21
N GLU A 448 12.53 36.17 -8.48
CA GLU A 448 11.42 35.44 -9.08
C GLU A 448 11.69 33.93 -9.08
N VAL A 449 12.91 33.52 -9.44
CA VAL A 449 13.34 32.11 -9.42
C VAL A 449 13.38 31.54 -8.01
N VAL A 450 13.84 32.30 -7.00
CA VAL A 450 13.83 31.86 -5.58
C VAL A 450 12.42 31.59 -5.10
N ALA A 451 11.48 32.50 -5.39
CA ALA A 451 10.09 32.34 -5.01
C ALA A 451 9.45 31.13 -5.73
N ALA A 452 9.72 30.98 -7.03
CA ALA A 452 9.23 29.85 -7.81
C ALA A 452 9.82 28.50 -7.33
N ARG A 453 11.11 28.47 -6.96
CA ARG A 453 11.77 27.29 -6.39
C ARG A 453 11.17 26.91 -5.04
N ALA A 454 10.88 27.87 -4.16
CA ALA A 454 10.22 27.58 -2.89
C ALA A 454 8.82 26.95 -3.08
N VAL A 455 8.07 27.41 -4.09
CA VAL A 455 6.77 26.81 -4.47
C VAL A 455 6.96 25.41 -5.05
N PHE A 456 7.95 25.23 -5.94
CA PHE A 456 8.28 23.94 -6.53
C PHE A 456 8.71 22.93 -5.46
N ASP A 457 9.64 23.29 -4.57
CA ASP A 457 10.13 22.41 -3.50
C ASP A 457 8.99 22.03 -2.54
N LYS A 458 8.06 22.94 -2.26
CA LYS A 458 6.89 22.60 -1.42
C LYS A 458 5.93 21.62 -2.09
N LYS A 459 5.61 21.84 -3.37
CA LYS A 459 4.59 21.06 -4.09
C LYS A 459 5.13 19.76 -4.68
N CYS A 460 6.33 19.81 -5.23
CA CYS A 460 6.89 18.81 -6.15
C CYS A 460 8.12 18.09 -5.61
N SER A 461 8.56 18.37 -4.38
CA SER A 461 9.58 17.54 -3.74
C SER A 461 9.03 16.16 -3.38
N LEU A 462 9.93 15.17 -3.31
CA LEU A 462 9.61 13.80 -2.94
C LEU A 462 9.17 13.65 -1.46
N ASP A 463 9.37 14.69 -0.66
CA ASP A 463 8.92 14.78 0.74
C ASP A 463 7.80 15.83 0.93
N GLY A 464 7.31 16.42 -0.17
CA GLY A 464 6.28 17.45 -0.17
C GLY A 464 4.87 16.92 -0.48
N GLU A 465 4.00 17.82 -0.93
CA GLU A 465 2.57 17.55 -1.19
C GLU A 465 2.37 16.44 -2.24
N LEU A 466 3.23 16.36 -3.26
CA LEU A 466 3.18 15.31 -4.29
C LEU A 466 3.25 13.89 -3.71
N ARG A 467 4.03 13.67 -2.65
CA ARG A 467 4.15 12.35 -2.01
C ARG A 467 2.83 11.92 -1.39
N GLU A 468 2.12 12.85 -0.78
CA GLU A 468 0.80 12.61 -0.20
C GLU A 468 -0.24 12.32 -1.29
N GLU A 469 -0.21 13.06 -2.40
CA GLU A 469 -1.12 12.84 -3.53
C GLU A 469 -0.89 11.49 -4.21
N ILE A 470 0.36 11.15 -4.51
CA ILE A 470 0.70 9.83 -5.04
C ILE A 470 0.41 8.73 -4.02
N GLY A 471 0.61 8.99 -2.72
CA GLY A 471 0.21 8.07 -1.65
C GLY A 471 -1.29 7.81 -1.61
N LYS A 472 -2.13 8.82 -1.86
CA LYS A 472 -3.58 8.67 -2.01
C LYS A 472 -3.93 7.83 -3.24
N ILE A 473 -3.26 8.05 -4.36
CA ILE A 473 -3.45 7.24 -5.58
C ILE A 473 -3.07 5.78 -5.30
N ALA A 474 -1.94 5.52 -4.64
CA ALA A 474 -1.53 4.17 -4.26
C ALA A 474 -2.56 3.51 -3.31
N ALA A 475 -3.14 4.25 -2.36
CA ALA A 475 -4.21 3.77 -1.50
C ALA A 475 -5.50 3.43 -2.28
N GLN A 476 -5.88 4.26 -3.27
CA GLN A 476 -7.03 3.98 -4.15
C GLN A 476 -6.80 2.74 -5.02
N ILE A 477 -5.56 2.54 -5.51
CA ILE A 477 -5.18 1.30 -6.22
C ILE A 477 -5.29 0.10 -5.27
N ARG A 478 -4.90 0.25 -3.99
CA ARG A 478 -5.04 -0.80 -2.97
C ARG A 478 -6.48 -1.19 -2.70
N GLU A 479 -7.38 -0.22 -2.64
CA GLU A 479 -8.78 -0.46 -2.26
C GLU A 479 -9.64 -0.89 -3.45
N SER A 480 -9.21 -0.60 -4.68
CA SER A 480 -9.96 -0.93 -5.89
C SER A 480 -9.90 -2.42 -6.27
N SER A 481 -11.06 -2.97 -6.66
CA SER A 481 -11.21 -4.30 -7.26
C SER A 481 -11.19 -4.29 -8.81
N ALA A 482 -11.14 -3.11 -9.44
CA ALA A 482 -11.16 -2.99 -10.89
C ALA A 482 -9.82 -3.44 -11.54
N PRO A 483 -9.86 -4.20 -12.64
CA PRO A 483 -8.65 -4.75 -13.29
C PRO A 483 -7.70 -3.67 -13.82
N ASP A 484 -8.21 -2.48 -14.17
CA ASP A 484 -7.44 -1.38 -14.76
C ASP A 484 -7.07 -0.29 -13.75
N ALA A 485 -7.26 -0.54 -12.44
CA ALA A 485 -6.99 0.44 -11.39
C ALA A 485 -5.53 0.89 -11.37
N GLY A 486 -4.58 -0.04 -11.52
CA GLY A 486 -3.16 0.28 -11.57
C GLY A 486 -2.77 1.15 -12.77
N ALA A 487 -3.29 0.84 -13.96
CA ALA A 487 -3.01 1.62 -15.17
C ALA A 487 -3.60 3.05 -15.09
N ARG A 488 -4.81 3.19 -14.55
CA ARG A 488 -5.45 4.50 -14.34
C ARG A 488 -4.72 5.33 -13.28
N GLY A 489 -4.40 4.74 -12.14
CA GLY A 489 -3.66 5.44 -11.08
C GLY A 489 -2.24 5.83 -11.52
N PHE A 490 -1.59 5.02 -12.33
CA PHE A 490 -0.29 5.36 -12.91
C PHE A 490 -0.38 6.53 -13.92
N ALA A 491 -1.41 6.54 -14.78
CA ALA A 491 -1.66 7.68 -15.68
C ALA A 491 -2.02 8.97 -14.93
N GLU A 492 -2.74 8.87 -13.81
CA GLU A 492 -3.04 10.01 -12.93
C GLU A 492 -1.79 10.53 -12.22
N SER A 493 -0.95 9.63 -11.70
CA SER A 493 0.33 9.98 -11.06
C SER A 493 1.26 10.68 -12.05
N LYS A 494 1.29 10.24 -13.31
CA LYS A 494 2.02 10.95 -14.35
C LYS A 494 1.54 12.38 -14.52
N LYS A 495 0.22 12.63 -14.58
CA LYS A 495 -0.28 14.01 -14.76
C LYS A 495 0.23 14.94 -13.66
N LEU A 496 0.35 14.44 -12.43
CA LEU A 496 0.93 15.19 -11.31
C LEU A 496 2.43 15.45 -11.52
N VAL A 497 3.19 14.42 -11.92
CA VAL A 497 4.63 14.55 -12.22
C VAL A 497 4.87 15.51 -13.40
N ASP A 498 4.10 15.42 -14.47
CA ASP A 498 4.20 16.31 -15.64
C ASP A 498 3.84 17.76 -15.27
N ALA A 499 2.80 17.96 -14.46
CA ALA A 499 2.45 19.29 -13.94
C ALA A 499 3.60 19.88 -13.11
N CYS A 500 4.27 19.05 -12.30
CA CYS A 500 5.46 19.43 -11.58
C CYS A 500 6.61 19.81 -12.52
N VAL A 501 6.91 19.01 -13.55
CA VAL A 501 7.93 19.32 -14.57
C VAL A 501 7.63 20.63 -15.30
N ILE A 502 6.36 20.90 -15.63
CA ILE A 502 5.95 22.16 -16.27
C ILE A 502 6.14 23.35 -15.31
N SER A 503 5.78 23.19 -14.03
CA SER A 503 5.98 24.25 -13.03
C SER A 503 7.47 24.54 -12.77
N ALA A 504 8.33 23.56 -13.00
CA ALA A 504 9.76 23.65 -12.84
C ALA A 504 10.42 24.65 -13.82
N ARG A 505 9.74 24.98 -14.93
CA ARG A 505 10.13 26.07 -15.85
C ARG A 505 10.23 27.42 -15.13
N ALA A 506 9.26 27.73 -14.26
CA ALA A 506 9.28 28.97 -13.48
C ALA A 506 10.42 28.98 -12.45
N ALA A 507 10.85 27.80 -11.99
CA ALA A 507 11.98 27.64 -11.08
C ALA A 507 13.36 27.64 -11.78
N GLY A 508 13.42 27.89 -13.10
CA GLY A 508 14.68 28.11 -13.83
C GLY A 508 15.09 27.02 -14.82
N LEU A 509 14.27 25.97 -15.02
CA LEU A 509 14.52 25.00 -16.09
C LEU A 509 14.28 25.60 -17.47
N SER A 510 15.11 25.21 -18.44
CA SER A 510 14.93 25.61 -19.83
C SER A 510 13.81 24.82 -20.51
N GLU A 511 13.27 25.38 -21.61
CA GLU A 511 12.26 24.70 -22.42
C GLU A 511 12.75 23.35 -22.99
N THR A 512 14.05 23.21 -23.25
CA THR A 512 14.62 21.95 -23.73
C THR A 512 14.64 20.89 -22.62
N ASP A 513 15.03 21.29 -21.40
CA ASP A 513 15.12 20.38 -20.25
C ASP A 513 13.73 19.90 -19.83
N VAL A 514 12.74 20.79 -19.84
CA VAL A 514 11.33 20.44 -19.60
C VAL A 514 10.85 19.40 -20.61
N ARG A 515 11.14 19.59 -21.90
CA ARG A 515 10.75 18.62 -22.95
C ARG A 515 11.46 17.28 -22.79
N GLU A 516 12.73 17.28 -22.39
CA GLU A 516 13.49 16.05 -22.15
C GLU A 516 12.94 15.28 -20.95
N LEU A 517 12.60 15.97 -19.86
CA LEU A 517 11.98 15.38 -18.67
C LEU A 517 10.58 14.83 -18.96
N LEU A 518 9.77 15.55 -19.74
CA LEU A 518 8.46 15.06 -20.19
C LEU A 518 8.61 13.83 -21.09
N LYS A 519 9.58 13.84 -22.02
CA LYS A 519 9.89 12.66 -22.83
C LYS A 519 10.34 11.48 -21.97
N LYS A 520 11.14 11.73 -20.94
CA LYS A 520 11.55 10.69 -19.98
C LYS A 520 10.36 10.10 -19.23
N SER A 521 9.39 10.93 -18.85
CA SER A 521 8.12 10.47 -18.27
C SER A 521 7.30 9.62 -19.26
N ASP A 522 7.26 10.00 -20.54
CA ASP A 522 6.59 9.26 -21.62
C ASP A 522 7.26 7.91 -21.86
N ASP A 523 8.58 7.89 -21.92
CA ASP A 523 9.37 6.68 -22.14
C ASP A 523 9.28 5.74 -20.92
N PHE A 524 9.23 6.28 -19.70
CA PHE A 524 8.96 5.51 -18.48
C PHE A 524 7.58 4.87 -18.52
N LEU A 525 6.53 5.60 -18.91
CA LEU A 525 5.21 4.98 -19.12
C LEU A 525 5.29 3.84 -20.12
N ARG A 526 5.89 4.07 -21.30
CA ARG A 526 5.99 3.05 -22.35
C ARG A 526 6.74 1.81 -21.87
N GLY A 527 7.83 1.98 -21.11
CA GLY A 527 8.61 0.89 -20.55
C GLY A 527 7.91 0.09 -19.43
N HIS A 528 7.01 0.75 -18.68
CA HIS A 528 6.32 0.15 -17.52
C HIS A 528 4.83 -0.16 -17.75
N THR A 529 4.29 0.11 -18.95
CA THR A 529 2.93 -0.31 -19.31
C THR A 529 2.77 -1.83 -19.22
N THR A 530 1.67 -2.26 -18.59
CA THR A 530 1.36 -3.68 -18.34
C THR A 530 0.95 -4.47 -19.59
N GLU A 531 1.11 -3.89 -20.78
CA GLU A 531 0.88 -4.50 -22.10
C GLU A 531 2.08 -5.28 -22.65
N ARG A 532 3.11 -5.54 -21.82
CA ARG A 532 4.19 -6.45 -22.22
C ARG A 532 3.60 -7.85 -22.48
N ASN A 533 3.92 -8.44 -23.65
CA ASN A 533 3.40 -9.74 -24.11
C ASN A 533 3.35 -10.75 -22.95
N LYS A 534 2.14 -11.17 -22.56
CA LYS A 534 1.90 -12.06 -21.41
C LYS A 534 2.76 -13.34 -21.48
N PHE A 535 3.08 -13.79 -22.69
CA PHE A 535 3.95 -14.92 -22.98
C PHE A 535 5.41 -14.70 -22.56
N GLU A 536 6.00 -13.54 -22.85
CA GLU A 536 7.39 -13.25 -22.46
C GLU A 536 7.55 -13.14 -20.96
N LEU A 537 6.55 -12.55 -20.30
CA LEU A 537 6.51 -12.37 -18.85
C LEU A 537 6.35 -13.73 -18.13
N ALA A 538 5.50 -14.62 -18.65
CA ALA A 538 5.39 -16.00 -18.15
C ALA A 538 6.66 -16.83 -18.41
N ARG A 539 7.32 -16.62 -19.56
CA ARG A 539 8.59 -17.28 -19.89
C ARG A 539 9.72 -16.82 -18.96
N GLU A 540 9.90 -15.51 -18.77
CA GLU A 540 10.92 -14.98 -17.85
C GLU A 540 10.67 -15.45 -16.40
N ALA A 541 9.41 -15.46 -15.95
CA ALA A 541 9.04 -15.94 -14.62
C ALA A 541 9.23 -17.46 -14.42
N PHE A 542 9.06 -18.24 -15.48
CA PHE A 542 9.34 -19.67 -15.48
C PHE A 542 10.84 -19.95 -15.27
N TRP A 543 11.72 -19.12 -15.83
CA TRP A 543 13.17 -19.24 -15.68
C TRP A 543 13.72 -18.57 -14.42
N SER A 544 13.00 -17.62 -13.81
CA SER A 544 13.47 -16.87 -12.63
C SER A 544 13.25 -17.60 -11.29
N PHE A 545 12.46 -18.67 -11.25
CA PHE A 545 12.20 -19.51 -10.06
C PHE A 545 11.84 -18.73 -8.77
N THR A 546 11.10 -17.64 -8.90
CA THR A 546 10.54 -16.92 -7.74
C THR A 546 9.63 -17.82 -6.88
N PRO A 547 9.45 -17.54 -5.57
CA PRO A 547 8.59 -18.34 -4.69
C PRO A 547 7.16 -18.52 -5.24
N ASP A 548 6.61 -17.47 -5.84
CA ASP A 548 5.26 -17.50 -6.44
C ASP A 548 5.24 -18.35 -7.72
N SER A 549 6.27 -18.26 -8.57
CA SER A 549 6.34 -19.07 -9.79
C SER A 549 6.57 -20.55 -9.49
N THR A 550 7.36 -20.87 -8.46
CA THR A 550 7.57 -22.26 -8.02
C THR A 550 6.29 -22.87 -7.42
N MET A 551 5.51 -22.11 -6.64
CA MET A 551 4.23 -22.56 -6.11
C MET A 551 3.19 -22.78 -7.22
N ALA A 552 3.06 -21.84 -8.16
CA ALA A 552 2.17 -21.98 -9.31
C ALA A 552 2.55 -23.19 -10.19
N LEU A 553 3.84 -23.42 -10.39
CA LEU A 553 4.35 -24.57 -11.15
C LEU A 553 4.07 -25.90 -10.41
N ALA A 554 4.27 -25.93 -9.09
CA ALA A 554 4.01 -27.12 -8.28
C ALA A 554 2.52 -27.52 -8.30
N VAL A 555 1.61 -26.55 -8.21
CA VAL A 555 0.16 -26.79 -8.32
C VAL A 555 -0.20 -27.29 -9.72
N ALA A 556 0.32 -26.67 -10.78
CA ALA A 556 0.09 -27.11 -12.16
C ALA A 556 0.59 -28.55 -12.42
N MET A 557 1.80 -28.87 -11.95
CA MET A 557 2.36 -30.22 -12.09
C MET A 557 1.56 -31.27 -11.29
N ALA A 558 1.16 -30.95 -10.06
CA ALA A 558 0.39 -31.87 -9.22
C ALA A 558 -1.00 -32.15 -9.83
N GLN A 559 -1.63 -31.13 -10.39
CA GLN A 559 -2.92 -31.22 -11.07
C GLN A 559 -2.84 -32.13 -12.30
N ASP A 560 -1.86 -31.90 -13.18
CA ASP A 560 -1.71 -32.64 -14.43
C ASP A 560 -1.22 -34.09 -14.20
N ALA A 561 -0.52 -34.36 -13.08
CA ALA A 561 -0.05 -35.69 -12.72
C ALA A 561 -1.14 -36.56 -12.07
N PHE A 562 -2.24 -35.96 -11.61
CA PHE A 562 -3.26 -36.63 -10.82
C PHE A 562 -3.92 -37.81 -11.57
N VAL A 563 -4.20 -37.65 -12.86
CA VAL A 563 -4.83 -38.69 -13.69
C VAL A 563 -3.90 -39.89 -13.87
N PHE A 564 -2.60 -39.64 -14.07
CA PHE A 564 -1.59 -40.69 -14.13
C PHE A 564 -1.48 -41.45 -12.80
N ILE A 565 -1.40 -40.73 -11.67
CA ILE A 565 -1.30 -41.33 -10.33
C ILE A 565 -2.52 -42.19 -10.03
N MET A 566 -3.74 -41.68 -10.25
CA MET A 566 -4.97 -42.43 -10.00
C MET A 566 -5.08 -43.68 -10.88
N LYS A 567 -4.70 -43.57 -12.16
CA LYS A 567 -4.71 -44.71 -13.08
C LYS A 567 -3.67 -45.76 -12.67
N PHE A 568 -2.46 -45.33 -12.36
CA PHE A 568 -1.38 -46.19 -11.88
C PHE A 568 -1.78 -46.96 -10.61
N LEU A 569 -2.36 -46.28 -9.62
CA LEU A 569 -2.87 -46.92 -8.41
C LEU A 569 -4.00 -47.91 -8.73
N SER A 570 -4.96 -47.54 -9.59
CA SER A 570 -6.08 -48.43 -9.96
C SER A 570 -5.60 -49.73 -10.61
N GLU A 571 -4.53 -49.68 -11.41
CA GLU A 571 -3.97 -50.85 -12.09
C GLU A 571 -3.21 -51.77 -11.14
N ILE A 572 -2.43 -51.20 -10.21
CA ILE A 572 -1.74 -51.96 -9.18
C ILE A 572 -2.74 -52.70 -8.30
N PHE A 573 -3.79 -52.01 -7.83
CA PHE A 573 -4.78 -52.64 -6.96
C PHE A 573 -5.66 -53.63 -7.73
N ARG A 574 -6.11 -53.31 -8.95
CA ARG A 574 -6.96 -54.23 -9.73
C ARG A 574 -6.26 -55.56 -10.05
N ARG A 575 -4.95 -55.54 -10.36
CA ARG A 575 -4.18 -56.77 -10.64
C ARG A 575 -3.91 -57.62 -9.40
N ALA A 576 -4.04 -57.06 -8.19
CA ALA A 576 -3.91 -57.80 -6.94
C ALA A 576 -5.17 -58.64 -6.60
N TYR A 577 -6.34 -58.34 -7.21
CA TYR A 577 -7.63 -58.91 -6.83
C TYR A 577 -8.31 -59.81 -7.91
N GLU A 578 -7.82 -59.85 -9.15
CA GLU A 578 -8.40 -60.73 -10.19
C GLU A 578 -7.92 -62.19 -10.01
N THR A 579 -8.80 -63.09 -9.57
CA THR A 579 -8.64 -64.54 -9.76
C THR A 579 -9.14 -64.90 -11.14
N ARG A 580 -8.30 -65.55 -11.96
CA ARG A 580 -8.73 -66.02 -13.28
C ARG A 580 -9.66 -67.23 -13.13
N GLU A 581 -10.72 -67.27 -13.94
CA GLU A 581 -11.59 -68.45 -14.08
C GLU A 581 -10.79 -69.71 -14.45
N LYS A 582 -11.25 -70.87 -13.97
CA LYS A 582 -10.66 -72.19 -14.25
C LYS A 582 -10.38 -72.33 -15.75
N ARG A 583 -9.12 -72.63 -16.10
CA ARG A 583 -8.69 -72.90 -17.48
C ARG A 583 -9.57 -74.00 -18.09
N GLN A 584 -10.21 -73.70 -19.22
CA GLN A 584 -10.70 -74.74 -20.14
C GLN A 584 -9.49 -75.19 -20.97
N PHE A 585 -9.14 -76.47 -20.87
CA PHE A 585 -8.04 -77.09 -21.62
C PHE A 585 -8.34 -77.05 -23.13
N GLY A 586 -7.34 -76.74 -23.96
CA GLY A 586 -7.51 -76.51 -25.40
C GLY A 586 -7.80 -77.77 -26.24
N ALA A 587 -7.70 -78.96 -25.63
CA ALA A 587 -8.13 -80.25 -26.20
C ALA A 587 -8.41 -81.23 -25.04
N PRO A 588 -9.37 -82.17 -25.15
CA PRO A 588 -9.56 -83.21 -24.15
C PRO A 588 -8.32 -84.13 -24.14
N ILE A 589 -7.42 -83.91 -23.19
CA ILE A 589 -6.29 -84.80 -22.92
C ILE A 589 -6.79 -85.86 -21.95
N ASP A 590 -6.59 -87.14 -22.27
CA ASP A 590 -6.84 -88.22 -21.32
C ASP A 590 -5.78 -88.18 -20.21
N LEU A 591 -6.23 -87.83 -19.00
CA LEU A 591 -5.40 -87.71 -17.80
C LEU A 591 -5.46 -88.98 -16.93
N THR A 592 -6.09 -90.06 -17.41
CA THR A 592 -6.05 -91.37 -16.75
C THR A 592 -4.70 -92.05 -16.98
N ASP A 593 -4.27 -92.87 -16.01
CA ASP A 593 -2.98 -93.56 -16.04
C ASP A 593 -3.14 -94.92 -16.76
N GLY A 594 -2.32 -95.18 -17.78
CA GLY A 594 -2.26 -96.49 -18.44
C GLY A 594 -1.18 -97.40 -17.82
N GLU A 595 -1.42 -98.71 -17.75
CA GLU A 595 -0.47 -99.67 -17.14
C GLU A 595 0.88 -99.71 -17.89
N ASP A 596 0.87 -99.48 -19.20
CA ASP A 596 2.08 -99.48 -20.05
C ASP A 596 2.79 -98.12 -20.11
N GLU A 597 2.37 -97.10 -19.35
CA GLU A 597 2.96 -95.75 -19.45
C GLU A 597 4.28 -95.60 -18.68
N PRO A 598 5.32 -94.99 -19.29
CA PRO A 598 6.56 -94.67 -18.59
C PRO A 598 6.29 -93.74 -17.40
N THR A 599 7.06 -93.91 -16.34
CA THR A 599 6.88 -93.22 -15.06
C THR A 599 6.88 -91.69 -15.18
N GLU A 600 7.62 -91.15 -16.15
CA GLU A 600 7.68 -89.72 -16.45
C GLU A 600 6.36 -89.14 -16.99
N ILE A 601 5.65 -89.90 -17.84
CA ILE A 601 4.36 -89.46 -18.40
C ILE A 601 3.28 -89.49 -17.31
N ARG A 602 3.28 -90.53 -16.47
CA ARG A 602 2.38 -90.61 -15.29
C ARG A 602 2.65 -89.48 -14.30
N ALA A 603 3.91 -89.15 -14.06
CA ALA A 603 4.29 -88.01 -13.22
C ALA A 603 3.79 -86.67 -13.80
N MET A 604 3.96 -86.43 -15.11
CA MET A 604 3.44 -85.21 -15.76
C MET A 604 1.90 -85.12 -15.72
N LYS A 605 1.19 -86.23 -15.96
CA LYS A 605 -0.28 -86.30 -15.80
C LYS A 605 -0.72 -86.06 -14.36
N ALA A 606 0.03 -86.56 -13.38
CA ALA A 606 -0.27 -86.33 -11.95
C ALA A 606 -0.09 -84.86 -11.55
N VAL A 607 0.96 -84.19 -12.04
CA VAL A 607 1.19 -82.75 -11.80
C VAL A 607 0.05 -81.91 -12.37
N ILE A 608 -0.39 -82.20 -13.61
CA ILE A 608 -1.50 -81.47 -14.25
C ILE A 608 -2.82 -81.70 -13.51
N ARG A 609 -3.08 -82.90 -12.98
CA ARG A 609 -4.27 -83.19 -12.16
C ARG A 609 -4.24 -82.50 -10.79
N ALA A 610 -3.06 -82.40 -10.18
CA ALA A 610 -2.89 -81.81 -8.85
C ALA A 610 -2.84 -80.26 -8.88
N ALA A 611 -2.49 -79.66 -10.02
CA ALA A 611 -2.38 -78.22 -10.16
C ALA A 611 -3.75 -77.51 -10.07
N ARG A 612 -3.88 -76.61 -9.10
CA ARG A 612 -5.04 -75.73 -8.91
C ARG A 612 -4.64 -74.27 -9.16
N PRO A 613 -5.35 -73.52 -10.02
CA PRO A 613 -5.00 -72.13 -10.31
C PRO A 613 -5.21 -71.23 -9.08
N VAL A 614 -4.25 -70.34 -8.82
CA VAL A 614 -4.26 -69.39 -7.70
C VAL A 614 -3.89 -67.97 -8.19
N HIS A 615 -4.09 -66.96 -7.34
CA HIS A 615 -3.81 -65.55 -7.61
C HIS A 615 -2.40 -65.34 -8.20
N GLY A 616 -2.27 -64.48 -9.21
CA GLY A 616 -0.98 -64.00 -9.72
C GLY A 616 -0.27 -64.87 -10.78
N ASP A 617 -1.01 -65.52 -11.69
CA ASP A 617 -0.46 -66.40 -12.74
C ASP A 617 0.30 -67.64 -12.21
N MET A 618 -0.04 -68.09 -11.00
CA MET A 618 0.54 -69.29 -10.39
C MET A 618 -0.51 -70.40 -10.24
N SER A 619 -0.05 -71.64 -10.05
CA SER A 619 -0.86 -72.77 -9.63
C SER A 619 -0.27 -73.40 -8.37
N GLU A 620 -1.13 -73.72 -7.43
CA GLU A 620 -0.80 -74.51 -6.25
C GLU A 620 -0.87 -76.01 -6.59
N ILE A 621 0.18 -76.73 -6.21
CA ILE A 621 0.28 -78.17 -6.31
C ILE A 621 0.38 -78.71 -4.89
N ASP A 622 -0.57 -79.57 -4.54
CA ASP A 622 -0.61 -80.25 -3.25
C ASP A 622 0.25 -81.51 -3.28
N PRO A 623 1.39 -81.57 -2.54
CA PRO A 623 2.26 -82.74 -2.55
C PRO A 623 1.61 -83.98 -1.91
N GLU A 624 0.58 -83.80 -1.08
CA GLU A 624 -0.15 -84.90 -0.45
C GLU A 624 -1.37 -85.34 -1.26
N ALA A 625 -1.61 -84.72 -2.42
CA ALA A 625 -2.74 -85.05 -3.29
C ALA A 625 -2.80 -86.56 -3.58
N ALA A 626 -4.02 -87.12 -3.53
CA ALA A 626 -4.26 -88.55 -3.78
C ALA A 626 -3.66 -89.03 -5.13
N THR A 627 -3.55 -88.14 -6.11
CA THR A 627 -2.92 -88.41 -7.42
C THR A 627 -1.41 -88.69 -7.34
N PHE A 628 -0.69 -88.17 -6.36
CA PHE A 628 0.74 -88.46 -6.16
C PHE A 628 0.98 -89.74 -5.35
N GLN A 629 0.00 -90.19 -4.58
CA GLN A 629 0.08 -91.44 -3.81
C GLN A 629 -0.07 -92.70 -4.69
N LEU A 630 -0.67 -92.55 -5.88
CA LEU A 630 -0.84 -93.62 -6.87
C LEU A 630 0.43 -93.89 -7.72
N LEU A 631 1.48 -93.09 -7.56
CA LEU A 631 2.75 -93.27 -8.27
C LEU A 631 3.68 -94.26 -7.54
N PRO A 632 4.54 -95.01 -8.25
CA PRO A 632 5.60 -95.80 -7.63
C PRO A 632 6.49 -94.95 -6.72
N LEU A 633 6.96 -95.51 -5.60
CA LEU A 633 7.68 -94.77 -4.55
C LEU A 633 8.83 -93.91 -5.11
N ASN A 634 9.63 -94.49 -6.01
CA ASN A 634 10.76 -93.83 -6.67
C ASN A 634 10.34 -92.64 -7.55
N ALA A 635 9.17 -92.71 -8.20
CA ALA A 635 8.66 -91.61 -9.03
C ALA A 635 8.13 -90.45 -8.17
N ARG A 636 7.53 -90.76 -7.02
CA ARG A 636 7.07 -89.76 -6.05
C ARG A 636 8.24 -89.00 -5.43
N GLU A 637 9.29 -89.68 -5.02
CA GLU A 637 10.51 -89.07 -4.45
C GLU A 637 11.25 -88.20 -5.47
N ASN A 638 11.33 -88.63 -6.72
CA ASN A 638 11.92 -87.82 -7.79
C ASN A 638 11.10 -86.55 -8.08
N LEU A 639 9.78 -86.64 -8.03
CA LEU A 639 8.88 -85.51 -8.27
C LEU A 639 8.93 -84.49 -7.12
N THR A 640 8.99 -84.93 -5.86
CA THR A 640 9.16 -84.02 -4.72
C THR A 640 10.55 -83.39 -4.69
N ALA A 641 11.60 -84.13 -5.04
CA ALA A 641 12.96 -83.58 -5.19
C ALA A 641 13.02 -82.49 -6.28
N LEU A 642 12.31 -82.71 -7.40
CA LEU A 642 12.21 -81.76 -8.50
C LEU A 642 11.40 -80.51 -8.11
N LEU A 643 10.29 -80.64 -7.39
CA LEU A 643 9.55 -79.50 -6.85
C LEU A 643 10.38 -78.70 -5.84
N ASN A 644 11.12 -79.38 -4.94
CA ASN A 644 12.04 -78.73 -4.00
C ASN A 644 13.20 -78.01 -4.70
N ARG A 645 13.68 -78.54 -5.83
CA ARG A 645 14.72 -77.90 -6.62
C ARG A 645 14.19 -76.68 -7.37
N LEU A 646 12.97 -76.71 -7.90
CA LEU A 646 12.32 -75.52 -8.48
C LEU A 646 12.12 -74.40 -7.46
N VAL A 647 11.90 -74.76 -6.19
CA VAL A 647 11.85 -73.80 -5.08
C VAL A 647 13.24 -73.20 -4.82
N ARG A 648 14.30 -74.02 -4.85
CA ARG A 648 15.69 -73.52 -4.73
C ARG A 648 16.11 -72.64 -5.91
N ASP A 649 15.62 -72.93 -7.11
CA ASP A 649 15.89 -72.16 -8.33
C ASP A 649 15.01 -70.90 -8.45
N GLU A 650 14.24 -70.57 -7.40
CA GLU A 650 13.33 -69.42 -7.31
C GLU A 650 12.21 -69.36 -8.37
N ILE A 651 11.91 -70.48 -9.03
CA ILE A 651 10.85 -70.60 -10.04
C ILE A 651 9.52 -70.99 -9.39
N ALA A 652 9.57 -71.61 -8.20
CA ALA A 652 8.42 -71.94 -7.37
C ALA A 652 8.67 -71.49 -5.93
N HIS A 653 7.63 -71.47 -5.10
CA HIS A 653 7.79 -71.30 -3.65
C HIS A 653 6.82 -72.20 -2.88
N VAL A 654 7.13 -72.49 -1.62
CA VAL A 654 6.26 -73.27 -0.75
C VAL A 654 5.43 -72.32 0.09
N ASP A 655 4.10 -72.40 -0.04
CA ASP A 655 3.18 -71.63 0.81
C ASP A 655 3.21 -72.14 2.26
N ARG A 656 2.75 -71.32 3.22
CA ARG A 656 2.71 -71.65 4.65
C ARG A 656 1.93 -72.92 4.99
N ARG A 657 1.09 -73.38 4.06
CA ARG A 657 0.29 -74.61 4.15
C ARG A 657 1.01 -75.85 3.57
N GLY A 658 2.23 -75.71 3.07
CA GLY A 658 3.01 -76.80 2.49
C GLY A 658 2.76 -77.04 0.99
N PHE A 659 1.93 -76.24 0.33
CA PHE A 659 1.66 -76.34 -1.10
C PHE A 659 2.78 -75.71 -1.93
N TYR A 660 3.12 -76.33 -3.06
CA TYR A 660 4.07 -75.77 -4.03
C TYR A 660 3.33 -74.83 -4.98
N VAL A 661 3.66 -73.55 -4.93
CA VAL A 661 3.13 -72.52 -5.82
C VAL A 661 4.07 -72.35 -7.01
N VAL A 662 3.62 -72.74 -8.19
CA VAL A 662 4.43 -72.86 -9.41
C VAL A 662 3.86 -71.97 -10.52
N ASP A 663 4.73 -71.32 -11.30
CA ASP A 663 4.32 -70.47 -12.43
C ASP A 663 3.56 -71.28 -13.52
N ASN A 664 2.42 -70.77 -13.96
CA ASN A 664 1.57 -71.37 -14.99
C ASN A 664 2.27 -71.54 -16.35
N MET A 665 3.34 -70.79 -16.63
CA MET A 665 4.19 -71.01 -17.81
C MET A 665 4.89 -72.36 -17.77
N THR A 666 5.35 -72.79 -16.59
CA THR A 666 6.01 -74.09 -16.45
C THR A 666 5.00 -75.23 -16.59
N ILE A 667 3.78 -75.06 -16.10
CA ILE A 667 2.68 -76.01 -16.31
C ILE A 667 2.30 -76.12 -17.79
N ALA A 668 2.26 -75.00 -18.51
CA ALA A 668 1.98 -75.00 -19.95
C ALA A 668 3.09 -75.70 -20.77
N GLN A 669 4.35 -75.62 -20.33
CA GLN A 669 5.45 -76.36 -20.95
C GLN A 669 5.33 -77.87 -20.70
N ILE A 670 4.93 -78.28 -19.49
CA ILE A 670 4.65 -79.68 -19.15
C ILE A 670 3.50 -80.21 -20.02
N GLU A 671 2.43 -79.43 -20.20
CA GLU A 671 1.29 -79.78 -21.06
C GLU A 671 1.71 -79.98 -22.53
N GLN A 672 2.51 -79.06 -23.09
CA GLN A 672 3.02 -79.18 -24.46
C GLN A 672 3.90 -80.42 -24.65
N ARG A 673 4.69 -80.79 -23.63
CA ARG A 673 5.55 -81.97 -23.67
C ARG A 673 4.75 -83.26 -23.48
N LEU A 674 3.72 -83.26 -22.62
CA LEU A 674 2.78 -84.37 -22.49
C LEU A 674 2.09 -84.64 -23.84
N LEU A 675 1.62 -83.60 -24.52
CA LEU A 675 1.05 -83.70 -25.87
C LEU A 675 2.05 -84.25 -26.90
N HIS A 676 3.32 -83.86 -26.81
CA HIS A 676 4.36 -84.37 -27.70
C HIS A 676 4.70 -85.84 -27.41
N GLY A 677 4.83 -86.23 -26.13
CA GLY A 677 5.10 -87.60 -25.71
C GLY A 677 3.96 -88.57 -26.04
N LEU A 678 2.71 -88.12 -25.91
CA LEU A 678 1.54 -88.90 -26.31
C LEU A 678 1.43 -89.05 -27.85
N ARG A 679 1.77 -88.00 -28.62
CA ARG A 679 1.78 -88.05 -30.09
C ARG A 679 2.85 -88.98 -30.68
N MET A 680 4.01 -89.13 -30.05
CA MET A 680 5.07 -90.01 -30.54
C MET A 680 4.77 -91.51 -30.34
N ARG A 681 3.84 -91.87 -29.44
CA ARG A 681 3.53 -93.26 -29.10
C ARG A 681 2.34 -93.84 -29.87
N TRP A 682 1.44 -92.98 -30.35
CA TRP A 682 0.31 -93.36 -31.19
C TRP A 682 0.58 -92.92 -32.63
N PRO A 683 1.07 -93.79 -33.54
CA PRO A 683 0.94 -93.51 -34.96
C PRO A 683 -0.55 -93.54 -35.28
N THR A 684 -1.13 -92.37 -35.57
CA THR A 684 -2.50 -92.23 -36.04
C THR A 684 -2.70 -93.02 -37.33
N LYS A 685 -3.23 -94.23 -37.21
CA LYS A 685 -4.01 -94.88 -38.27
C LYS A 685 -5.49 -94.65 -37.97
N SER A 686 -6.20 -94.20 -39.00
CA SER A 686 -7.63 -93.87 -39.09
C SER A 686 -8.02 -92.49 -38.50
N ALA A 687 -8.84 -91.65 -39.13
CA ALA A 687 -9.43 -91.66 -40.46
C ALA A 687 -9.91 -90.22 -40.78
N ARG A 688 -10.01 -89.94 -42.08
CA ARG A 688 -10.70 -88.78 -42.68
C ARG A 688 -12.13 -88.61 -42.14
N GLY A 689 -12.54 -87.35 -42.04
CA GLY A 689 -13.91 -86.87 -41.82
C GLY A 689 -13.82 -85.59 -40.98
N GLY A 690 -13.62 -84.41 -41.57
CA GLY A 690 -14.63 -83.74 -42.39
C GLY A 690 -15.54 -82.94 -41.46
N LEU A 691 -15.21 -81.67 -41.21
CA LEU A 691 -16.17 -80.63 -40.81
C LEU A 691 -15.56 -79.23 -41.03
N GLU A 692 -16.44 -78.33 -41.39
CA GLU A 692 -16.25 -77.15 -42.22
C GLU A 692 -15.53 -75.97 -41.54
N ALA A 693 -14.97 -75.12 -42.39
CA ALA A 693 -14.52 -73.77 -42.06
C ALA A 693 -15.70 -72.82 -41.87
N TYR A 694 -15.62 -71.91 -40.87
CA TYR A 694 -15.82 -70.43 -40.95
C TYR A 694 -15.79 -69.80 -39.52
N PRO A 695 -15.66 -68.47 -39.31
CA PRO A 695 -14.40 -67.75 -39.11
C PRO A 695 -14.28 -66.99 -37.76
N ASP A 696 -13.15 -66.30 -37.58
CA ASP A 696 -12.90 -65.10 -36.76
C ASP A 696 -13.09 -65.11 -35.22
N GLY A 697 -11.95 -65.17 -34.53
CA GLY A 697 -11.75 -64.82 -33.12
C GLY A 697 -10.24 -64.76 -32.80
N PRO A 698 -9.74 -63.86 -31.93
CA PRO A 698 -8.44 -63.23 -32.08
C PRO A 698 -7.27 -64.17 -31.72
N GLN A 699 -6.75 -64.86 -32.72
CA GLN A 699 -5.60 -65.76 -32.65
C GLN A 699 -4.33 -65.11 -33.23
N ALA A 700 -4.14 -63.82 -32.96
CA ALA A 700 -3.02 -63.05 -33.51
C ALA A 700 -2.23 -62.35 -32.40
N TYR A 701 -1.43 -63.09 -31.62
CA TYR A 701 -0.32 -62.46 -30.87
C TYR A 701 0.92 -63.34 -30.67
N TYR A 702 0.95 -64.60 -31.14
CA TYR A 702 2.13 -65.47 -31.00
C TYR A 702 2.32 -66.45 -32.16
N VAL A 703 2.40 -65.98 -33.41
CA VAL A 703 2.99 -66.78 -34.51
C VAL A 703 3.75 -65.85 -35.44
N GLY A 704 5.07 -66.04 -35.53
CA GLY A 704 5.92 -65.35 -36.51
C GLY A 704 7.34 -65.09 -36.04
N GLY A 705 8.24 -66.06 -36.22
CA GLY A 705 9.69 -65.82 -36.15
C GLY A 705 10.52 -67.02 -35.67
N ALA A 706 10.99 -67.83 -36.64
CA ALA A 706 12.16 -68.73 -36.69
C ALA A 706 12.62 -69.50 -35.43
N PRO A 707 13.06 -70.77 -35.56
CA PRO A 707 13.57 -71.58 -34.45
C PRO A 707 14.96 -71.10 -34.02
N ARG A 708 15.04 -70.02 -33.22
CA ARG A 708 16.21 -69.76 -32.39
C ARG A 708 16.27 -70.87 -31.34
N ARG A 709 17.38 -71.62 -31.30
CA ARG A 709 17.72 -72.58 -30.22
C ARG A 709 17.33 -71.98 -28.86
N ARG A 710 16.19 -72.41 -28.32
CA ARG A 710 15.75 -72.04 -26.98
C ARG A 710 16.61 -72.84 -26.01
N ARG A 711 17.24 -72.15 -25.05
CA ARG A 711 17.92 -72.82 -23.94
C ARG A 711 16.89 -73.65 -23.17
N PRO A 712 17.21 -74.89 -22.76
CA PRO A 712 16.28 -75.71 -22.05
C PRO A 712 15.94 -75.10 -20.69
N SER A 713 14.65 -75.16 -20.31
CA SER A 713 14.17 -74.74 -18.99
C SER A 713 14.83 -75.55 -17.87
N ALA A 714 14.81 -75.04 -16.63
CA ALA A 714 15.47 -75.71 -15.51
C ALA A 714 14.95 -77.14 -15.30
N LEU A 715 13.65 -77.38 -15.52
CA LEU A 715 13.02 -78.70 -15.48
C LEU A 715 13.47 -79.62 -16.63
N GLU A 716 13.70 -79.04 -17.82
CA GLU A 716 14.10 -79.78 -19.02
C GLU A 716 15.49 -80.39 -18.91
N ARG A 717 16.39 -79.81 -18.12
CA ARG A 717 17.76 -80.31 -17.90
C ARG A 717 17.84 -81.58 -17.04
N TYR A 718 16.79 -81.89 -16.28
CA TYR A 718 16.83 -82.94 -15.26
C TYR A 718 15.87 -84.11 -15.52
N LEU A 719 14.98 -83.99 -16.51
CA LEU A 719 14.08 -85.06 -16.96
C LEU A 719 14.60 -85.75 -18.23
N SER A 720 15.92 -85.80 -18.42
CA SER A 720 16.57 -86.46 -19.54
C SER A 720 17.79 -87.22 -19.02
N PRO A 721 17.99 -88.50 -19.37
CA PRO A 721 19.23 -89.19 -19.04
C PRO A 721 20.40 -88.52 -19.77
N SER A 722 21.46 -88.18 -19.04
CA SER A 722 22.68 -87.60 -19.62
C SER A 722 23.43 -88.68 -20.41
N PRO A 723 23.81 -88.47 -21.68
CA PRO A 723 24.84 -89.30 -22.30
C PRO A 723 26.18 -88.94 -21.65
N GLU A 724 26.88 -89.94 -21.12
CA GLU A 724 28.29 -89.85 -20.75
C GLU A 724 29.13 -89.62 -22.02
N GLY A 725 30.14 -88.74 -21.94
CA GLY A 725 31.20 -88.68 -22.97
C GLY A 725 31.69 -87.29 -23.35
N GLU A 726 32.93 -87.02 -22.93
CA GLU A 726 33.97 -86.24 -23.64
C GLU A 726 34.12 -84.70 -23.47
N ALA A 727 35.30 -84.39 -22.92
CA ALA A 727 36.27 -83.38 -23.33
C ALA A 727 36.15 -81.93 -22.84
N GLN A 728 36.88 -81.71 -21.74
CA GLN A 728 37.79 -80.59 -21.46
C GLN A 728 37.96 -79.50 -22.55
N SER A 729 37.73 -78.24 -22.16
CA SER A 729 38.73 -77.17 -22.36
C SER A 729 38.42 -75.97 -21.46
N ALA A 730 39.39 -75.60 -20.64
CA ALA A 730 39.49 -74.32 -19.94
C ALA A 730 40.65 -73.51 -20.56
N PRO A 731 40.96 -72.29 -20.12
CA PRO A 731 40.48 -71.03 -20.69
C PRO A 731 41.62 -70.17 -21.27
N ALA A 732 41.30 -69.15 -22.07
CA ALA A 732 42.26 -68.12 -22.47
C ALA A 732 41.90 -66.76 -21.86
N GLU A 733 42.85 -66.29 -21.07
CA GLU A 733 42.91 -65.10 -20.23
C GLU A 733 43.19 -63.84 -21.08
N ARG A 734 42.58 -62.71 -20.70
CA ARG A 734 42.90 -61.38 -21.23
C ARG A 734 44.16 -60.85 -20.57
N ALA A 735 45.10 -60.37 -21.38
CA ALA A 735 46.01 -59.31 -21.00
C ALA A 735 46.00 -58.23 -22.10
N ARG A 736 45.73 -56.99 -21.66
CA ARG A 736 45.57 -55.70 -22.38
C ARG A 736 44.20 -55.40 -22.96
#